data_AF-A0A954QJ76-F1
#
_entry.id   AF-A0A954QJ76-F1
#
_cell.length_a   1.000
_cell.length_b   1.000
_cell.length_c   1.000
_cell.angle_alpha   90.00
_cell.angle_beta   90.00
_cell.angle_gamma   90.00
#
_symmetry.space_group_name_H-M   'P 1'
#
loop_
_entity.id
_entity.type
_entity.pdbx_description
1 polymer ?
#
loop_
_entity_poly.entity_id
_entity_poly.type
_entity_poly.pdbx_seq_one_letter_code
_entity_poly.pdbx_strand_id
1 'polypeptide(L)'
;MNRCAIYRLVLVIALTVNGLAATIVAQEVTTTSVPGQPLAQNVRRLLEALEYLGEPLPPSTTQKLTQAIKAEDSAALQELLDPATLAIISINPEQRVKVARGPAAARLQQAGYRPVLLKILNDAAAAPRLRISSPQAGPVYAGTVEQILRRQAQTELKINENVNREHRFLDVELFDKSPMTARLSGLAVEYVVALIYSSEAGQREATLVFDIGQGTQDLGFRSELPVLFTIDPAVPVRLAIHDFDGQPTTARLEFRDRDGHVYPPQAKRLAPDFFFQPQVYRADGDTILLPPGELELIAGRGPEYLNERQTIRVSSTQTNTIAVALKRWVQPAAFGYYCGDHHIHAAGCSHYDNPTEGVTPRDMFAQVKGEGLNVGCVLTWGPCFDHQRTFFSPEADYISEPWTVLKYDLEISGFGSASLGHVCLLNLRDQTYPNSAGTSTQGWPTWTVPVMRWAKEQGGITGYPHSALSVDPRQTAEWLLATRDASDDEMLSREESARALLPESFDDVDRDHNGSLSRRELEEAANRAADQLPNLAIPALDGGGAMEIFVSTAEGVCDFISAMDTARIPEWNTWYHLLNCGFPLKLSGETDFPCMSSRRVGQGRVYVQLGQIEHVSFANWCAGVAAGRSYISDGYAHALKFAVNGQTPGQGDVTLSQPGQVQVRAVVAFAAEQPTAVAYGTLQPAEGRRMVGDTVTLHAPRDSGTTRGGTRLVEIVVNGQVRYQVEVPADGQTHELKCDLDVPESSWIALRQFPQLHTNPVNVLVEQAPIRASRGSAVWCAESARRLWHTRHRFIAEPERPAARAAYESVVSRYLQIAAEARDDGTYVPDTLKLLD
;
A
#
# COMPACT_ATOMS: atom_id res chain seq x y z
N MET A 1 14.87 63.43 28.90
CA MET A 1 14.25 64.35 29.90
C MET A 1 12.81 63.83 30.08
N ASN A 2 12.36 63.40 31.27
CA ASN A 2 11.80 64.22 32.37
C ASN A 2 10.63 65.12 31.90
N ARG A 3 9.42 65.19 32.48
CA ARG A 3 8.67 64.59 33.64
C ARG A 3 7.15 64.83 33.39
N CYS A 4 6.09 64.33 34.05
CA CYS A 4 5.77 63.34 35.11
C CYS A 4 4.29 62.88 34.86
N ALA A 5 3.80 61.66 35.16
CA ALA A 5 3.55 60.97 36.44
C ALA A 5 2.35 61.49 37.29
N ILE A 6 1.27 60.68 37.40
CA ILE A 6 0.24 60.69 38.45
C ILE A 6 -0.06 59.22 38.84
N TYR A 7 -0.33 58.95 40.13
CA TYR A 7 -0.56 57.63 40.72
C TYR A 7 -2.04 57.38 41.07
N ARG A 8 -2.49 56.10 41.05
CA ARG A 8 -3.30 55.53 42.16
C ARG A 8 -3.36 54.00 42.20
N LEU A 9 -2.54 53.45 43.11
CA LEU A 9 -2.73 52.26 43.96
C LEU A 9 -3.97 51.35 43.73
N VAL A 10 -3.71 50.08 43.40
CA VAL A 10 -4.57 48.93 43.75
C VAL A 10 -3.68 47.83 44.37
N LEU A 11 -4.22 47.04 45.29
CA LEU A 11 -3.48 46.13 46.16
C LEU A 11 -3.09 44.81 45.44
N VAL A 12 -1.81 44.42 45.50
CA VAL A 12 -1.36 43.08 45.07
C VAL A 12 -1.38 42.13 46.28
N ILE A 13 -2.26 41.15 46.26
CA ILE A 13 -2.20 39.99 47.18
C ILE A 13 -1.30 38.94 46.52
N ALA A 14 -0.07 38.82 47.01
CA ALA A 14 0.87 37.80 46.57
C ALA A 14 0.51 36.43 47.17
N LEU A 15 -0.43 35.72 46.53
CA LEU A 15 -0.76 34.34 46.85
C LEU A 15 0.30 33.41 46.24
N THR A 16 1.42 33.24 46.95
CA THR A 16 2.50 32.31 46.59
C THR A 16 2.06 30.87 46.82
N VAL A 17 1.27 30.34 45.88
CA VAL A 17 0.94 28.91 45.80
C VAL A 17 2.22 28.16 45.41
N ASN A 18 3.00 27.76 46.40
CA ASN A 18 4.07 26.80 46.23
C ASN A 18 3.46 25.44 45.86
N GLY A 19 3.38 25.18 44.55
CA GLY A 19 3.09 23.87 44.00
C GLY A 19 4.21 22.90 44.32
N LEU A 20 4.21 22.36 45.54
CA LEU A 20 5.08 21.26 45.94
C LEU A 20 4.72 20.03 45.11
N ALA A 21 5.50 19.77 44.07
CA ALA A 21 5.51 18.49 43.37
C ALA A 21 5.95 17.41 44.35
N ALA A 22 4.96 16.75 44.97
CA ALA A 22 5.17 15.72 45.97
C ALA A 22 5.70 14.45 45.29
N THR A 23 7.03 14.34 45.21
CA THR A 23 7.71 13.11 44.77
C THR A 23 7.23 11.95 45.65
N ILE A 24 6.51 11.00 45.03
CA ILE A 24 6.02 9.81 45.74
C ILE A 24 7.23 8.98 46.14
N VAL A 25 7.57 9.04 47.43
CA VAL A 25 8.63 8.24 48.04
C VAL A 25 8.28 6.75 47.84
N ALA A 26 9.27 5.95 47.47
CA ALA A 26 9.09 4.50 47.34
C ALA A 26 8.61 3.92 48.69
N GLN A 27 7.60 3.05 48.63
CA GLN A 27 7.07 2.39 49.82
C GLN A 27 7.91 1.14 50.12
N GLU A 28 8.17 0.87 51.40
CA GLU A 28 8.83 -0.37 51.81
C GLU A 28 7.98 -1.57 51.35
N VAL A 29 8.61 -2.46 50.57
CA VAL A 29 7.94 -3.67 50.08
C VAL A 29 7.93 -4.70 51.21
N THR A 30 6.75 -5.06 51.69
CA THR A 30 6.61 -6.17 52.62
C THR A 30 6.65 -7.51 51.87
N THR A 31 7.32 -8.49 52.46
CA THR A 31 7.30 -9.87 52.00
C THR A 31 6.00 -10.54 52.45
N THR A 32 5.36 -11.30 51.56
CA THR A 32 4.10 -11.99 51.81
C THR A 32 4.36 -13.49 51.93
N SER A 33 3.77 -14.16 52.92
CA SER A 33 3.90 -15.62 53.03
C SER A 33 3.08 -16.30 51.93
N VAL A 34 3.75 -17.05 51.06
CA VAL A 34 3.15 -17.73 49.89
C VAL A 34 3.81 -19.09 49.67
N PRO A 35 3.18 -20.02 48.93
CA PRO A 35 3.81 -21.29 48.57
C PRO A 35 5.10 -21.09 47.76
N GLY A 36 6.18 -21.76 48.19
CA GLY A 36 7.51 -21.66 47.60
C GLY A 36 7.61 -22.16 46.16
N GLN A 37 7.20 -23.40 45.93
CA GLN A 37 7.32 -24.09 44.65
C GLN A 37 6.69 -23.33 43.46
N PRO A 38 5.46 -22.76 43.56
CA PRO A 38 4.89 -21.99 42.46
C PRO A 38 5.57 -20.64 42.23
N LEU A 39 5.98 -19.93 43.30
CA LEU A 39 6.73 -18.68 43.15
C LEU A 39 8.09 -18.93 42.50
N ALA A 40 8.79 -20.01 42.88
CA ALA A 40 10.03 -20.43 42.25
C ALA A 40 9.89 -20.70 40.73
N GLN A 41 8.71 -21.16 40.27
CA GLN A 41 8.41 -21.32 38.84
C GLN A 41 8.07 -19.99 38.13
N ASN A 42 7.43 -19.02 38.81
CA ASN A 42 7.31 -17.67 38.27
C ASN A 42 8.69 -17.00 38.15
N VAL A 43 9.54 -17.07 39.19
CA VAL A 43 10.87 -16.43 39.17
C VAL A 43 11.82 -17.10 38.18
N ARG A 44 11.70 -18.42 37.92
CA ARG A 44 12.42 -19.07 36.82
C ARG A 44 12.07 -18.45 35.46
N ARG A 45 10.76 -18.37 35.14
CA ARG A 45 10.26 -17.76 33.89
C ARG A 45 10.68 -16.29 33.76
N LEU A 46 10.67 -15.55 34.86
CA LEU A 46 11.14 -14.16 34.92
C LEU A 46 12.63 -14.04 34.54
N LEU A 47 13.51 -14.88 35.11
CA LEU A 47 14.94 -14.84 34.80
C LEU A 47 15.21 -15.18 33.33
N GLU A 48 14.52 -16.19 32.80
CA GLU A 48 14.59 -16.58 31.38
C GLU A 48 14.11 -15.44 30.45
N ALA A 49 13.05 -14.72 30.83
CA ALA A 49 12.55 -13.56 30.09
C ALA A 49 13.54 -12.38 30.10
N LEU A 50 14.12 -12.04 31.26
CA LEU A 50 15.07 -10.92 31.38
C LEU A 50 16.39 -11.18 30.64
N GLU A 51 16.87 -12.42 30.62
CA GLU A 51 18.03 -12.83 29.81
C GLU A 51 17.72 -12.73 28.30
N TYR A 52 16.54 -13.20 27.86
CA TYR A 52 16.09 -13.10 26.46
C TYR A 52 15.95 -11.63 26.00
N LEU A 53 15.39 -10.77 26.85
CA LEU A 53 15.25 -9.32 26.65
C LEU A 53 16.59 -8.55 26.74
N GLY A 54 17.72 -9.24 27.00
CA GLY A 54 19.06 -8.64 27.02
C GLY A 54 19.38 -7.82 28.27
N GLU A 55 18.55 -7.87 29.30
CA GLU A 55 18.70 -7.13 30.57
C GLU A 55 18.63 -8.07 31.79
N PRO A 56 19.54 -9.06 31.88
CA PRO A 56 19.55 -10.01 32.98
C PRO A 56 19.89 -9.32 34.32
N LEU A 57 19.34 -9.85 35.41
CA LEU A 57 19.68 -9.39 36.76
C LEU A 57 21.18 -9.61 37.06
N PRO A 58 21.80 -8.79 37.93
CA PRO A 58 23.22 -8.90 38.24
C PRO A 58 23.64 -10.34 38.59
N PRO A 59 24.78 -10.86 38.08
CA PRO A 59 25.12 -12.28 38.23
C PRO A 59 25.13 -12.80 39.68
N SER A 60 25.48 -11.96 40.64
CA SER A 60 25.42 -12.26 42.08
C SER A 60 23.99 -12.38 42.62
N THR A 61 23.03 -11.63 42.08
CA THR A 61 21.60 -11.76 42.37
C THR A 61 21.05 -13.01 41.69
N THR A 62 21.34 -13.22 40.41
CA THR A 62 20.87 -14.38 39.61
C THR A 62 21.36 -15.71 40.20
N GLN A 63 22.60 -15.77 40.71
CA GLN A 63 23.10 -16.94 41.43
C GLN A 63 22.34 -17.22 42.74
N LYS A 64 22.05 -16.18 43.54
CA LYS A 64 21.25 -16.32 44.78
C LYS A 64 19.81 -16.73 44.49
N LEU A 65 19.17 -16.12 43.48
CA LEU A 65 17.84 -16.51 43.02
C LEU A 65 17.83 -17.97 42.55
N THR A 66 18.84 -18.40 41.81
CA THR A 66 18.98 -19.82 41.39
C THR A 66 19.12 -20.78 42.57
N GLN A 67 19.67 -20.34 43.71
CA GLN A 67 19.71 -21.11 44.95
C GLN A 67 18.35 -21.10 45.65
N ALA A 68 17.71 -19.95 45.80
CA ALA A 68 16.37 -19.81 46.41
C ALA A 68 15.28 -20.57 45.62
N ILE A 69 15.35 -20.58 44.28
CA ILE A 69 14.49 -21.39 43.40
C ILE A 69 14.64 -22.89 43.70
N LYS A 70 15.85 -23.37 44.01
CA LYS A 70 16.12 -24.79 44.33
C LYS A 70 15.76 -25.16 45.77
N ALA A 71 15.76 -24.20 46.68
CA ALA A 71 15.32 -24.36 48.06
C ALA A 71 13.80 -24.13 48.24
N GLU A 72 13.11 -23.67 47.19
CA GLU A 72 11.72 -23.22 47.22
C GLU A 72 11.45 -22.13 48.28
N ASP A 73 12.45 -21.28 48.54
CA ASP A 73 12.39 -20.25 49.58
C ASP A 73 11.63 -19.01 49.10
N SER A 74 10.33 -18.96 49.41
CA SER A 74 9.45 -17.84 49.06
C SER A 74 9.85 -16.50 49.66
N ALA A 75 10.59 -16.49 50.78
CA ALA A 75 11.03 -15.25 51.43
C ALA A 75 12.28 -14.70 50.73
N ALA A 76 13.32 -15.53 50.58
CA ALA A 76 14.55 -15.16 49.89
C ALA A 76 14.29 -14.76 48.42
N LEU A 77 13.34 -15.40 47.72
CA LEU A 77 12.93 -15.00 46.37
C LEU A 77 12.38 -13.56 46.33
N GLN A 78 11.58 -13.15 47.32
CA GLN A 78 11.05 -11.79 47.39
C GLN A 78 12.11 -10.77 47.81
N GLU A 79 12.90 -11.06 48.84
CA GLU A 79 13.98 -10.19 49.32
C GLU A 79 15.02 -9.86 48.24
N LEU A 80 15.25 -10.79 47.29
CA LEU A 80 16.17 -10.61 46.17
C LEU A 80 15.55 -9.90 44.96
N LEU A 81 14.22 -9.86 44.82
CA LEU A 81 13.51 -9.24 43.68
C LEU A 81 12.88 -7.90 44.01
N ASP A 82 12.35 -7.72 45.22
CA ASP A 82 11.64 -6.51 45.63
C ASP A 82 12.47 -5.22 45.43
N PRO A 83 13.80 -5.18 45.70
CA PRO A 83 14.66 -4.04 45.36
C PRO A 83 14.68 -3.64 43.88
N ALA A 84 14.35 -4.57 42.97
CA ALA A 84 14.29 -4.35 41.53
C ALA A 84 12.88 -4.00 41.01
N THR A 85 11.85 -3.95 41.88
CA THR A 85 10.47 -3.62 41.48
C THR A 85 10.24 -2.12 41.28
N LEU A 86 9.70 -1.73 40.12
CA LEU A 86 9.31 -0.35 39.81
C LEU A 86 7.98 0.01 40.49
N ALA A 87 7.02 -0.92 40.47
CA ALA A 87 5.68 -0.74 41.03
C ALA A 87 5.19 -2.01 41.73
N ILE A 88 4.31 -1.79 42.72
CA ILE A 88 3.60 -2.83 43.47
C ILE A 88 2.12 -2.66 43.14
N ILE A 89 1.51 -3.68 42.53
CA ILE A 89 0.11 -3.69 42.09
C ILE A 89 -0.65 -4.62 43.04
N SER A 90 -1.54 -4.06 43.85
CA SER A 90 -2.46 -4.84 44.72
C SER A 90 -3.80 -5.03 44.02
N ILE A 91 -4.24 -6.27 43.88
CA ILE A 91 -5.56 -6.68 43.39
C ILE A 91 -6.34 -7.22 44.58
N ASN A 92 -7.34 -6.46 45.03
CA ASN A 92 -8.16 -6.86 46.17
C ASN A 92 -9.24 -7.90 45.78
N PRO A 93 -9.94 -8.54 46.74
CA PRO A 93 -10.94 -9.58 46.45
C PRO A 93 -12.08 -9.14 45.52
N GLU A 94 -12.47 -7.87 45.54
CA GLU A 94 -13.46 -7.28 44.61
C GLU A 94 -12.88 -6.92 43.22
N GLN A 95 -11.69 -7.41 42.89
CA GLN A 95 -10.98 -7.16 41.62
C GLN A 95 -10.70 -5.67 41.35
N ARG A 96 -10.40 -4.91 42.41
CA ARG A 96 -10.01 -3.49 42.33
C ARG A 96 -8.50 -3.36 42.44
N VAL A 97 -7.94 -2.49 41.61
CA VAL A 97 -6.50 -2.27 41.52
C VAL A 97 -6.09 -1.06 42.38
N LYS A 98 -5.03 -1.24 43.17
CA LYS A 98 -4.30 -0.17 43.86
C LYS A 98 -2.81 -0.29 43.56
N VAL A 99 -2.15 0.81 43.22
CA VAL A 99 -0.73 0.82 42.84
C VAL A 99 0.09 1.65 43.83
N ALA A 100 1.32 1.20 44.10
CA ALA A 100 2.31 1.89 44.91
C ALA A 100 3.68 1.89 44.22
N ARG A 101 4.52 2.88 44.53
CA ARG A 101 5.88 3.00 43.99
C ARG A 101 6.82 2.02 44.69
N GLY A 102 7.41 1.09 43.94
CA GLY A 102 8.47 0.21 44.42
C GLY A 102 9.83 0.91 44.53
N PRO A 103 10.86 0.27 45.10
CA PRO A 103 12.16 0.88 45.37
C PRO A 103 13.09 1.03 44.16
N ALA A 104 12.81 0.38 43.02
CA ALA A 104 13.74 0.40 41.88
C ALA A 104 13.91 1.79 41.27
N ALA A 105 15.12 2.07 40.77
CA ALA A 105 15.41 3.29 40.03
C ALA A 105 14.55 3.39 38.76
N ALA A 106 13.84 4.50 38.60
CA ALA A 106 13.05 4.80 37.40
C ALA A 106 13.97 5.26 36.25
N ARG A 107 14.71 4.33 35.66
CA ARG A 107 15.53 4.58 34.47
C ARG A 107 14.95 3.93 33.23
N LEU A 108 14.98 4.66 32.12
CA LEU A 108 14.54 4.22 30.79
C LEU A 108 15.62 4.54 29.75
N GLN A 109 15.49 3.99 28.55
CA GLN A 109 16.35 4.26 27.42
C GLN A 109 15.56 5.00 26.34
N GLN A 110 16.03 6.16 25.88
CA GLN A 110 15.46 6.80 24.70
C GLN A 110 15.73 5.91 23.48
N ALA A 111 14.74 5.79 22.59
CA ALA A 111 14.73 4.89 21.43
C ALA A 111 14.81 3.39 21.78
N GLY A 112 14.64 2.97 23.04
CA GLY A 112 14.67 1.57 23.46
C GLY A 112 13.51 1.19 24.38
N TYR A 113 12.94 0.00 24.21
CA TYR A 113 12.06 -0.60 25.22
C TYR A 113 12.93 -1.05 26.41
N ARG A 114 12.63 -0.55 27.61
CA ARG A 114 13.30 -0.94 28.85
C ARG A 114 12.41 -1.90 29.62
N PRO A 115 12.87 -3.12 29.95
CA PRO A 115 12.14 -4.00 30.86
C PRO A 115 12.21 -3.47 32.30
N VAL A 116 11.05 -3.46 32.96
CA VAL A 116 10.89 -3.08 34.37
C VAL A 116 10.05 -4.12 35.11
N LEU A 117 10.43 -4.41 36.35
CA LEU A 117 9.79 -5.45 37.16
C LEU A 117 8.59 -4.90 37.93
N LEU A 118 7.47 -5.63 37.91
CA LEU A 118 6.26 -5.34 38.67
C LEU A 118 6.01 -6.46 39.68
N LYS A 119 5.74 -6.11 40.96
CA LYS A 119 5.25 -7.06 41.96
C LYS A 119 3.73 -7.02 41.99
N ILE A 120 3.08 -8.16 41.80
CA ILE A 120 1.63 -8.30 41.95
C ILE A 120 1.35 -8.93 43.32
N LEU A 121 0.45 -8.31 44.08
CA LEU A 121 -0.17 -8.85 45.30
C LEU A 121 -1.64 -9.15 44.95
N ASN A 122 -2.07 -10.40 45.04
CA ASN A 122 -3.33 -10.87 44.45
C ASN A 122 -4.21 -11.54 45.51
N ASP A 123 -4.84 -10.71 46.35
CA ASP A 123 -5.74 -11.15 47.42
C ASP A 123 -7.02 -11.80 46.88
N ALA A 124 -7.34 -11.58 45.59
CA ALA A 124 -8.43 -12.25 44.89
C ALA A 124 -8.14 -13.70 44.47
N ALA A 125 -6.88 -14.14 44.50
CA ALA A 125 -6.39 -15.39 43.89
C ALA A 125 -6.86 -15.59 42.42
N ALA A 126 -7.09 -14.49 41.71
CA ALA A 126 -7.72 -14.49 40.38
C ALA A 126 -6.67 -14.53 39.26
N ALA A 127 -7.09 -14.98 38.06
CA ALA A 127 -6.27 -15.06 36.85
C ALA A 127 -6.71 -14.06 35.74
N PRO A 128 -6.79 -12.74 36.01
CA PRO A 128 -7.11 -11.76 34.98
C PRO A 128 -5.91 -11.52 34.05
N ARG A 129 -6.15 -10.82 32.94
CA ARG A 129 -5.08 -10.16 32.17
C ARG A 129 -4.87 -8.78 32.78
N LEU A 130 -3.73 -8.57 33.45
CA LEU A 130 -3.28 -7.23 33.82
C LEU A 130 -3.09 -6.40 32.55
N ARG A 131 -3.33 -5.10 32.66
CA ARG A 131 -3.07 -4.11 31.61
C ARG A 131 -2.21 -2.99 32.18
N ILE A 132 -1.39 -2.41 31.33
CA ILE A 132 -0.66 -1.17 31.58
C ILE A 132 -1.07 -0.17 30.51
N SER A 133 -1.22 1.10 30.88
CA SER A 133 -1.44 2.22 29.97
C SER A 133 -0.83 3.49 30.57
N SER A 134 -0.81 4.58 29.81
CA SER A 134 -0.35 5.89 30.28
C SER A 134 -0.96 7.01 29.42
N PRO A 135 -1.36 8.16 29.99
CA PRO A 135 -1.74 9.35 29.21
C PRO A 135 -0.61 9.86 28.30
N GLN A 136 0.64 9.54 28.63
CA GLN A 136 1.82 9.86 27.82
C GLN A 136 2.15 8.80 26.75
N ALA A 137 1.31 7.76 26.59
CA ALA A 137 1.57 6.63 25.69
C ALA A 137 0.65 6.52 24.46
N GLY A 138 1.00 5.62 23.54
CA GLY A 138 0.29 5.37 22.28
C GLY A 138 0.73 6.28 21.11
N PRO A 139 0.01 6.25 19.98
CA PRO A 139 0.26 7.07 18.79
C PRO A 139 0.54 8.55 19.06
N VAL A 140 1.44 9.14 18.27
CA VAL A 140 1.66 10.61 18.18
C VAL A 140 0.84 11.29 17.09
N TYR A 141 0.34 10.51 16.12
CA TYR A 141 -0.40 10.93 14.93
C TYR A 141 -1.92 10.73 15.06
N ALA A 142 -2.70 11.37 14.18
CA ALA A 142 -4.10 10.98 13.91
C ALA A 142 -4.52 11.35 12.46
N GLY A 143 -5.59 10.72 11.96
CA GLY A 143 -6.22 11.01 10.66
C GLY A 143 -6.37 9.80 9.73
N THR A 144 -6.14 8.57 10.22
CA THR A 144 -5.98 7.43 9.30
C THR A 144 -7.31 6.74 8.92
N VAL A 145 -7.48 6.49 7.62
CA VAL A 145 -8.66 5.84 7.07
C VAL A 145 -8.61 4.33 7.34
N GLU A 146 -9.52 3.86 8.19
CA GLU A 146 -9.52 2.50 8.73
C GLU A 146 -9.63 1.40 7.65
N GLN A 147 -10.35 1.66 6.55
CA GLN A 147 -10.43 0.71 5.44
C GLN A 147 -9.05 0.49 4.79
N ILE A 148 -8.18 1.51 4.78
CA ILE A 148 -6.82 1.41 4.26
C ILE A 148 -5.93 0.64 5.23
N LEU A 149 -6.06 0.88 6.54
CA LEU A 149 -5.39 0.04 7.55
C LEU A 149 -5.85 -1.43 7.52
N ARG A 150 -7.10 -1.71 7.12
CA ARG A 150 -7.59 -3.08 6.89
C ARG A 150 -6.89 -3.75 5.69
N ARG A 151 -6.78 -3.05 4.55
CA ARG A 151 -5.96 -3.48 3.38
C ARG A 151 -4.49 -3.71 3.77
N GLN A 152 -3.94 -2.81 4.58
CA GLN A 152 -2.58 -2.86 5.10
C GLN A 152 -2.35 -3.93 6.18
N ALA A 153 -3.40 -4.63 6.65
CA ALA A 153 -3.38 -5.54 7.79
C ALA A 153 -2.69 -4.92 9.02
N GLN A 154 -3.22 -3.77 9.45
CA GLN A 154 -2.57 -2.83 10.37
C GLN A 154 -3.56 -2.00 11.22
N THR A 155 -4.77 -2.52 11.46
CA THR A 155 -5.83 -1.82 12.20
C THR A 155 -5.46 -1.42 13.62
N GLU A 156 -4.49 -2.11 14.24
CA GLU A 156 -3.93 -1.77 15.54
C GLU A 156 -3.27 -0.39 15.58
N LEU A 157 -2.78 0.12 14.44
CA LEU A 157 -2.20 1.47 14.34
C LEU A 157 -3.24 2.59 14.54
N LYS A 158 -4.54 2.28 14.49
CA LYS A 158 -5.64 3.21 14.81
C LYS A 158 -6.02 3.22 16.30
N ILE A 159 -5.51 2.29 17.10
CA ILE A 159 -5.89 2.20 18.51
C ILE A 159 -5.27 3.39 19.25
N ASN A 160 -6.12 4.22 19.87
CA ASN A 160 -5.73 5.42 20.60
C ASN A 160 -4.96 6.45 19.72
N GLU A 161 -5.46 6.80 18.53
CA GLU A 161 -4.96 7.94 17.75
C GLU A 161 -4.88 9.25 18.57
N ASN A 162 -3.90 10.10 18.27
CA ASN A 162 -3.63 11.36 18.98
C ASN A 162 -4.55 12.53 18.55
N VAL A 163 -5.86 12.30 18.51
CA VAL A 163 -6.86 13.28 18.04
C VAL A 163 -6.78 14.61 18.79
N ASN A 164 -6.41 14.58 20.07
CA ASN A 164 -6.34 15.74 20.97
C ASN A 164 -4.99 16.51 20.92
N ARG A 165 -4.00 16.06 20.14
CA ARG A 165 -2.62 16.60 20.15
C ARG A 165 -1.93 16.54 21.53
N GLU A 166 -2.16 15.45 22.26
CA GLU A 166 -1.53 15.17 23.55
C GLU A 166 -0.02 14.91 23.41
N HIS A 167 0.74 15.29 24.43
CA HIS A 167 2.20 15.10 24.46
C HIS A 167 2.56 13.67 24.87
N ARG A 168 2.66 12.78 23.86
CA ARG A 168 2.81 11.33 24.05
C ARG A 168 4.21 10.83 23.69
N PHE A 169 5.14 10.81 24.65
CA PHE A 169 6.52 10.36 24.43
C PHE A 169 6.79 8.89 24.82
N LEU A 170 5.94 8.24 25.62
CA LEU A 170 6.13 6.85 26.04
C LEU A 170 5.48 5.84 25.10
N ASP A 171 5.91 4.59 25.14
CA ASP A 171 5.07 3.45 24.77
C ASP A 171 5.19 2.35 25.83
N VAL A 172 4.09 1.63 26.12
CA VAL A 172 4.01 0.74 27.30
C VAL A 172 3.25 -0.55 27.03
N GLU A 173 3.84 -1.68 27.39
CA GLU A 173 3.20 -2.99 27.30
C GLU A 173 3.63 -3.94 28.44
N LEU A 174 2.98 -5.10 28.53
CA LEU A 174 3.42 -6.21 29.37
C LEU A 174 4.03 -7.29 28.49
N PHE A 175 5.21 -7.78 28.85
CA PHE A 175 5.86 -8.88 28.13
C PHE A 175 5.11 -10.19 28.44
N ASP A 176 4.21 -10.59 27.54
CA ASP A 176 3.32 -11.74 27.73
C ASP A 176 3.60 -12.95 26.83
N LYS A 177 4.68 -12.87 26.04
CA LYS A 177 5.27 -13.97 25.28
C LYS A 177 5.95 -14.98 26.22
N SER A 178 6.10 -16.22 25.75
CA SER A 178 6.90 -17.25 26.43
C SER A 178 8.32 -16.75 26.72
N PRO A 179 8.88 -16.95 27.94
CA PRO A 179 8.41 -17.82 29.02
C PRO A 179 7.34 -17.23 29.95
N MET A 180 6.95 -15.96 29.78
CA MET A 180 5.88 -15.32 30.55
C MET A 180 4.50 -15.68 30.00
N THR A 181 3.43 -15.12 30.60
CA THR A 181 2.04 -15.51 30.33
C THR A 181 1.07 -14.31 30.33
N ALA A 182 0.20 -14.24 29.32
CA ALA A 182 -0.81 -13.17 29.13
C ALA A 182 -1.96 -13.11 30.15
N ARG A 183 -1.95 -13.99 31.15
CA ARG A 183 -2.78 -13.91 32.35
C ARG A 183 -1.89 -14.10 33.57
N LEU A 184 -2.29 -13.47 34.67
CA LEU A 184 -1.76 -13.81 35.98
C LEU A 184 -2.11 -15.26 36.31
N SER A 185 -1.22 -15.92 37.04
CA SER A 185 -1.29 -17.32 37.45
C SER A 185 -2.35 -17.64 38.52
N GLY A 186 -2.91 -16.62 39.17
CA GLY A 186 -3.70 -16.78 40.40
C GLY A 186 -2.88 -16.85 41.69
N LEU A 187 -1.54 -16.79 41.61
CA LEU A 187 -0.68 -16.74 42.81
C LEU A 187 -0.86 -15.42 43.56
N ALA A 188 -0.86 -15.52 44.90
CA ALA A 188 -1.00 -14.38 45.81
C ALA A 188 0.19 -13.39 45.74
N VAL A 189 1.38 -13.87 45.33
CA VAL A 189 2.49 -13.05 44.85
C VAL A 189 2.91 -13.57 43.49
N GLU A 190 2.99 -12.68 42.50
CA GLU A 190 3.57 -12.97 41.19
C GLU A 190 4.42 -11.79 40.71
N TYR A 191 5.53 -12.05 40.03
CA TYR A 191 6.32 -11.03 39.35
C TYR A 191 6.08 -11.06 37.85
N VAL A 192 5.90 -9.89 37.23
CA VAL A 192 5.71 -9.74 35.77
C VAL A 192 6.59 -8.61 35.24
N VAL A 193 6.88 -8.64 33.93
CA VAL A 193 7.70 -7.63 33.25
C VAL A 193 6.80 -6.72 32.44
N ALA A 194 6.97 -5.40 32.61
CA ALA A 194 6.50 -4.42 31.65
C ALA A 194 7.66 -3.93 30.78
N LEU A 195 7.40 -3.64 29.51
CA LEU A 195 8.33 -2.93 28.64
C LEU A 195 7.87 -1.47 28.53
N ILE A 196 8.80 -0.53 28.74
CA ILE A 196 8.54 0.91 28.64
C ILE A 196 9.56 1.54 27.69
N TYR A 197 9.09 2.08 26.57
CA TYR A 197 9.87 2.84 25.60
C TYR A 197 9.70 4.35 25.82
N SER A 198 10.71 5.15 25.43
CA SER A 198 10.59 6.61 25.34
C SER A 198 11.18 7.15 24.03
N SER A 199 10.49 8.10 23.38
CA SER A 199 11.04 8.90 22.28
C SER A 199 11.92 10.06 22.75
N GLU A 200 11.87 10.41 24.05
CA GLU A 200 12.58 11.56 24.64
C GLU A 200 13.58 11.15 25.73
N ALA A 201 14.57 12.01 25.99
CA ALA A 201 15.63 11.82 26.99
C ALA A 201 15.63 12.89 28.10
N GLY A 202 16.38 12.62 29.17
CA GLY A 202 16.48 13.45 30.36
C GLY A 202 15.41 13.11 31.41
N GLN A 203 15.11 14.07 32.31
CA GLN A 203 14.04 13.88 33.29
C GLN A 203 12.67 14.04 32.62
N ARG A 204 11.74 13.10 32.83
CA ARG A 204 10.34 13.16 32.38
C ARG A 204 9.41 12.54 33.40
N GLU A 205 8.31 13.23 33.71
CA GLU A 205 7.22 12.66 34.50
C GLU A 205 6.19 12.01 33.59
N ALA A 206 5.73 10.81 33.95
CA ALA A 206 4.61 10.14 33.30
C ALA A 206 3.78 9.34 34.30
N THR A 207 2.49 9.21 34.05
CA THR A 207 1.58 8.41 34.87
C THR A 207 1.39 7.04 34.24
N LEU A 208 1.81 5.98 34.92
CA LEU A 208 1.44 4.61 34.57
C LEU A 208 0.08 4.28 35.21
N VAL A 209 -0.80 3.62 34.48
CA VAL A 209 -2.15 3.24 34.92
C VAL A 209 -2.33 1.74 34.73
N PHE A 210 -2.83 1.06 35.76
CA PHE A 210 -2.98 -0.40 35.77
C PHE A 210 -4.43 -0.82 35.99
N ASP A 211 -4.94 -1.73 35.15
CA ASP A 211 -6.30 -2.26 35.25
C ASP A 211 -6.37 -3.78 34.93
N ILE A 212 -7.53 -4.40 35.20
CA ILE A 212 -7.81 -5.81 34.92
C ILE A 212 -9.17 -6.02 34.20
N GLY A 213 -9.76 -4.98 33.62
CA GLY A 213 -11.05 -4.99 32.95
C GLY A 213 -12.09 -4.01 33.53
N GLN A 214 -13.34 -4.12 33.06
CA GLN A 214 -14.45 -3.30 33.56
C GLN A 214 -14.76 -3.66 35.02
N GLY A 215 -14.64 -2.67 35.92
CA GLY A 215 -14.88 -2.81 37.36
C GLY A 215 -13.95 -1.97 38.24
N THR A 216 -12.82 -1.49 37.71
CA THR A 216 -11.77 -0.76 38.46
C THR A 216 -12.01 0.75 38.63
N GLN A 217 -12.95 1.35 37.88
CA GLN A 217 -13.13 2.81 37.76
C GLN A 217 -13.97 3.45 38.90
N ASP A 218 -13.79 3.00 40.14
CA ASP A 218 -14.60 3.46 41.27
C ASP A 218 -13.91 4.58 42.07
N LEU A 219 -14.68 5.60 42.48
CA LEU A 219 -14.17 6.85 43.10
C LEU A 219 -13.51 6.61 44.47
N GLY A 220 -12.22 6.29 44.45
CA GLY A 220 -11.39 6.12 45.65
C GLY A 220 -10.13 5.27 45.47
N PHE A 221 -10.05 4.48 44.39
CA PHE A 221 -8.90 3.61 44.12
C PHE A 221 -7.86 4.32 43.26
N ARG A 222 -6.57 4.17 43.62
CA ARG A 222 -5.44 4.70 42.83
C ARG A 222 -4.85 3.58 41.98
N SER A 223 -5.40 3.39 40.80
CA SER A 223 -4.81 2.61 39.70
C SER A 223 -3.62 3.35 39.03
N GLU A 224 -3.50 4.65 39.29
CA GLU A 224 -2.49 5.55 38.75
C GLU A 224 -1.22 5.62 39.61
N LEU A 225 -0.07 5.67 38.94
CA LEU A 225 1.26 5.83 39.51
C LEU A 225 2.06 6.87 38.70
N PRO A 226 2.13 8.14 39.14
CA PRO A 226 3.05 9.10 38.56
C PRO A 226 4.50 8.74 38.93
N VAL A 227 5.38 8.74 37.93
CA VAL A 227 6.80 8.40 38.06
C VAL A 227 7.64 9.44 37.32
N LEU A 228 8.59 10.05 38.03
CA LEU A 228 9.68 10.81 37.43
C LEU A 228 10.77 9.84 36.95
N PHE A 229 10.87 9.66 35.63
CA PHE A 229 11.88 8.83 34.98
C PHE A 229 13.12 9.65 34.62
N THR A 230 14.29 9.07 34.88
CA THR A 230 15.57 9.51 34.32
C THR A 230 15.84 8.71 33.04
N ILE A 231 15.66 9.32 31.88
CA ILE A 231 15.76 8.62 30.59
C ILE A 231 17.11 8.89 29.95
N ASP A 232 17.90 7.83 29.78
CA ASP A 232 19.22 7.88 29.17
C ASP A 232 19.10 8.13 27.65
N PRO A 233 20.00 8.93 27.03
CA PRO A 233 19.88 9.34 25.63
C PRO A 233 20.08 8.18 24.65
N ALA A 234 19.45 8.29 23.48
CA ALA A 234 19.62 7.33 22.39
C ALA A 234 21.01 7.45 21.79
N VAL A 235 21.49 6.37 21.17
CA VAL A 235 22.79 6.37 20.49
C VAL A 235 22.60 6.90 19.06
N PRO A 236 23.26 8.01 18.67
CA PRO A 236 23.30 8.44 17.29
C PRO A 236 24.21 7.51 16.49
N VAL A 237 23.61 6.79 15.54
CA VAL A 237 24.31 5.87 14.64
C VAL A 237 24.37 6.49 13.26
N ARG A 238 25.59 6.74 12.75
CA ARG A 238 25.78 7.26 11.39
C ARG A 238 25.62 6.14 10.37
N LEU A 239 25.08 6.47 9.22
CA LEU A 239 24.89 5.56 8.10
C LEU A 239 25.88 5.89 6.97
N ALA A 240 26.47 4.87 6.39
CA ALA A 240 27.38 4.97 5.24
C ALA A 240 26.80 4.14 4.08
N ILE A 241 25.97 4.76 3.24
CA ILE A 241 25.03 4.10 2.33
C ILE A 241 25.47 4.27 0.88
N HIS A 242 25.94 3.19 0.29
CA HIS A 242 26.47 3.17 -1.08
C HIS A 242 25.60 2.27 -1.97
N ASP A 243 25.35 2.75 -3.18
CA ASP A 243 24.62 2.03 -4.23
C ASP A 243 25.48 0.93 -4.88
N PHE A 244 24.90 0.18 -5.81
CA PHE A 244 25.57 -0.94 -6.49
C PHE A 244 26.84 -0.56 -7.28
N ASP A 245 27.02 0.73 -7.58
CA ASP A 245 28.17 1.33 -8.27
C ASP A 245 29.15 2.04 -7.32
N GLY A 246 28.88 2.01 -6.00
CA GLY A 246 29.68 2.68 -4.98
C GLY A 246 29.40 4.18 -4.80
N GLN A 247 28.37 4.76 -5.43
CA GLN A 247 27.97 6.14 -5.18
C GLN A 247 27.07 6.29 -3.94
N PRO A 248 27.11 7.44 -3.22
CA PRO A 248 26.21 7.68 -2.09
C PRO A 248 24.74 7.79 -2.54
N THR A 249 23.83 7.15 -1.82
CA THR A 249 22.42 7.01 -2.25
C THR A 249 21.45 6.99 -1.06
N THR A 250 20.15 6.79 -1.33
CA THR A 250 19.11 6.58 -0.30
C THR A 250 18.69 5.12 -0.29
N ALA A 251 18.66 4.50 0.88
CA ALA A 251 18.22 3.11 1.06
C ALA A 251 16.92 3.03 1.88
N ARG A 252 16.13 1.98 1.61
CA ARG A 252 15.16 1.41 2.55
C ARG A 252 15.93 0.68 3.64
N LEU A 253 15.63 0.98 4.91
CA LEU A 253 16.21 0.32 6.08
C LEU A 253 15.08 -0.11 7.03
N GLU A 254 15.14 -1.33 7.56
CA GLU A 254 14.24 -1.82 8.61
C GLU A 254 15.07 -2.37 9.76
N PHE A 255 14.85 -1.85 10.97
CA PHE A 255 15.58 -2.24 12.18
C PHE A 255 14.65 -2.97 13.15
N ARG A 256 15.06 -4.15 13.65
CA ARG A 256 14.28 -4.93 14.62
C ARG A 256 15.11 -5.45 15.79
N ASP A 257 14.49 -5.54 16.96
CA ASP A 257 15.02 -6.35 18.06
C ASP A 257 14.63 -7.83 17.92
N ARG A 258 15.01 -8.64 18.90
CA ARG A 258 14.70 -10.09 18.95
C ARG A 258 13.21 -10.39 19.13
N ASP A 259 12.45 -9.43 19.65
CA ASP A 259 11.00 -9.53 19.85
C ASP A 259 10.18 -9.11 18.63
N GLY A 260 10.84 -8.55 17.62
CA GLY A 260 10.24 -8.06 16.38
C GLY A 260 9.79 -6.60 16.44
N HIS A 261 10.05 -5.86 17.53
CA HIS A 261 9.75 -4.43 17.62
C HIS A 261 10.53 -3.66 16.55
N VAL A 262 9.86 -2.73 15.89
CA VAL A 262 10.43 -1.92 14.81
C VAL A 262 11.09 -0.66 15.40
N TYR A 263 12.26 -0.26 14.91
CA TYR A 263 12.95 0.96 15.35
C TYR A 263 13.09 1.99 14.22
N PRO A 264 12.65 3.26 14.42
CA PRO A 264 11.86 3.75 15.56
C PRO A 264 10.46 3.12 15.59
N PRO A 265 9.81 2.96 16.76
CA PRO A 265 8.48 2.36 16.86
C PRO A 265 7.43 3.12 16.05
N GLN A 266 6.57 2.35 15.36
CA GLN A 266 5.60 2.89 14.42
C GLN A 266 4.64 3.92 15.07
N ALA A 267 4.20 3.66 16.31
CA ALA A 267 3.39 4.60 17.10
C ALA A 267 4.04 5.99 17.32
N LYS A 268 5.37 6.11 17.14
CA LYS A 268 6.17 7.32 17.43
C LYS A 268 6.72 8.01 16.18
N ARG A 269 6.22 7.65 15.01
CA ARG A 269 6.64 8.21 13.72
C ARG A 269 5.79 9.41 13.30
N LEU A 270 6.48 10.42 12.79
CA LEU A 270 5.98 11.53 11.99
C LEU A 270 6.98 11.71 10.83
N ALA A 271 6.58 12.43 9.77
CA ALA A 271 7.45 12.73 8.63
C ALA A 271 8.88 13.16 9.06
N PRO A 272 9.94 12.60 8.47
CA PRO A 272 9.96 11.78 7.24
C PRO A 272 9.62 10.29 7.42
N ASP A 273 9.52 9.78 8.65
CA ASP A 273 9.20 8.37 8.90
C ASP A 273 7.68 8.16 8.93
N PHE A 274 7.14 7.22 8.17
CA PHE A 274 5.69 7.02 8.11
C PHE A 274 5.25 5.92 9.07
N PHE A 275 4.21 6.17 9.88
CA PHE A 275 3.78 5.24 10.93
C PHE A 275 3.24 3.91 10.39
N PHE A 276 2.61 3.89 9.21
CA PHE A 276 2.11 2.67 8.58
C PHE A 276 3.23 1.82 7.94
N GLN A 277 4.44 2.36 7.82
CA GLN A 277 5.61 1.65 7.30
C GLN A 277 6.43 1.04 8.44
N PRO A 278 6.87 -0.24 8.35
CA PRO A 278 7.91 -0.75 9.24
C PRO A 278 9.30 -0.17 8.85
N GLN A 279 9.59 -0.05 7.56
CA GLN A 279 10.83 0.53 7.07
C GLN A 279 10.93 2.04 7.31
N VAL A 280 12.14 2.58 7.27
CA VAL A 280 12.48 4.00 7.16
C VAL A 280 13.40 4.22 5.95
N TYR A 281 13.57 5.46 5.50
CA TYR A 281 14.50 5.79 4.41
C TYR A 281 15.54 6.80 4.88
N ARG A 282 16.80 6.56 4.54
CA ARG A 282 17.93 7.42 4.90
C ARG A 282 18.93 7.50 3.75
N ALA A 283 19.57 8.64 3.61
CA ALA A 283 20.65 8.91 2.66
C ALA A 283 22.04 8.58 3.26
N ASP A 284 23.08 8.55 2.42
CA ASP A 284 24.44 8.50 2.91
C ASP A 284 24.74 9.65 3.89
N GLY A 285 25.48 9.35 4.95
CA GLY A 285 25.86 10.31 5.98
C GLY A 285 24.77 10.65 7.00
N ASP A 286 23.51 10.27 6.77
CA ASP A 286 22.41 10.45 7.74
C ASP A 286 22.72 9.78 9.09
N THR A 287 21.98 10.21 10.11
CA THR A 287 22.03 9.61 11.45
C THR A 287 20.66 9.09 11.84
N ILE A 288 20.63 7.93 12.48
CA ILE A 288 19.44 7.35 13.12
C ILE A 288 19.68 7.19 14.62
N LEU A 289 18.65 7.43 15.44
CA LEU A 289 18.68 7.17 16.87
C LEU A 289 18.27 5.73 17.13
N LEU A 290 19.18 4.93 17.70
CA LEU A 290 18.95 3.53 18.06
C LEU A 290 19.29 3.28 19.53
N PRO A 291 18.69 2.26 20.17
CA PRO A 291 19.09 1.85 21.50
C PRO A 291 20.47 1.15 21.47
N PRO A 292 21.25 1.18 22.56
CA PRO A 292 22.40 0.29 22.70
C PRO A 292 21.92 -1.16 22.81
N GLY A 293 22.58 -2.09 22.12
CA GLY A 293 22.13 -3.48 22.05
C GLY A 293 22.49 -4.17 20.74
N GLU A 294 21.75 -5.23 20.42
CA GLU A 294 21.85 -6.00 19.18
C GLU A 294 20.52 -5.92 18.43
N LEU A 295 20.57 -5.63 17.13
CA LEU A 295 19.39 -5.53 16.25
C LEU A 295 19.64 -6.26 14.93
N GLU A 296 18.59 -6.75 14.28
CA GLU A 296 18.63 -7.03 12.85
C GLU A 296 18.42 -5.72 12.06
N LEU A 297 19.27 -5.49 11.06
CA LEU A 297 19.03 -4.56 9.97
C LEU A 297 18.70 -5.35 8.70
N ILE A 298 17.59 -4.98 8.04
CA ILE A 298 17.29 -5.35 6.66
C ILE A 298 17.45 -4.10 5.79
N ALA A 299 18.28 -4.16 4.74
CA ALA A 299 18.55 -3.04 3.84
C ALA A 299 18.25 -3.39 2.37
N GLY A 300 17.72 -2.43 1.61
CA GLY A 300 17.44 -2.59 0.17
C GLY A 300 17.11 -1.25 -0.51
N ARG A 301 16.74 -1.28 -1.80
CA ARG A 301 16.41 -0.06 -2.56
C ARG A 301 15.36 -0.29 -3.67
N GLY A 302 14.22 -0.89 -3.33
CA GLY A 302 13.23 -1.36 -4.31
C GLY A 302 13.30 -2.88 -4.58
N PRO A 303 12.58 -3.36 -5.61
CA PRO A 303 12.54 -4.77 -6.05
C PRO A 303 13.72 -5.17 -6.97
N GLU A 304 14.35 -4.23 -7.69
CA GLU A 304 15.55 -4.50 -8.51
C GLU A 304 16.83 -4.74 -7.67
N TYR A 305 16.69 -4.71 -6.34
CA TYR A 305 17.75 -4.86 -5.35
C TYR A 305 17.48 -6.02 -4.40
N LEU A 306 18.55 -6.66 -3.94
CA LEU A 306 18.49 -7.69 -2.90
C LEU A 306 18.21 -7.05 -1.53
N ASN A 307 17.43 -7.73 -0.70
CA ASN A 307 17.25 -7.36 0.71
C ASN A 307 18.37 -8.00 1.54
N GLU A 308 19.43 -7.23 1.80
CA GLU A 308 20.56 -7.66 2.62
C GLU A 308 20.18 -7.66 4.11
N ARG A 309 20.56 -8.71 4.84
CA ARG A 309 20.32 -8.86 6.28
C ARG A 309 21.63 -8.82 7.04
N GLN A 310 21.70 -8.02 8.09
CA GLN A 310 22.89 -7.84 8.93
C GLN A 310 22.51 -7.72 10.41
N THR A 311 23.12 -8.53 11.27
CA THR A 311 23.13 -8.27 12.72
C THR A 311 24.05 -7.09 13.01
N ILE A 312 23.49 -6.02 13.59
CA ILE A 312 24.23 -4.84 14.03
C ILE A 312 24.33 -4.82 15.55
N ARG A 313 25.40 -4.23 16.09
CA ARG A 313 25.57 -4.03 17.53
C ARG A 313 25.88 -2.56 17.82
N VAL A 314 24.99 -1.91 18.55
CA VAL A 314 25.06 -0.49 18.89
C VAL A 314 25.71 -0.33 20.27
N SER A 315 26.80 0.43 20.33
CA SER A 315 27.59 0.67 21.55
C SER A 315 27.29 2.05 22.14
N SER A 316 27.00 2.13 23.44
CA SER A 316 26.83 3.40 24.16
C SER A 316 28.13 4.12 24.51
N THR A 317 29.29 3.49 24.28
CA THR A 317 30.62 4.03 24.67
C THR A 317 31.52 4.40 23.50
N GLN A 318 31.04 4.27 22.26
CA GLN A 318 31.82 4.47 21.03
C GLN A 318 30.97 5.19 19.96
N THR A 319 31.63 5.79 18.97
CA THR A 319 30.94 6.27 17.76
C THR A 319 30.52 5.07 16.92
N ASN A 320 29.24 5.01 16.53
CA ASN A 320 28.69 3.92 15.73
C ASN A 320 28.51 4.38 14.28
N THR A 321 28.98 3.56 13.34
CA THR A 321 28.71 3.74 11.91
C THR A 321 28.32 2.39 11.31
N ILE A 322 27.18 2.34 10.62
CA ILE A 322 26.75 1.15 9.86
C ILE A 322 27.05 1.40 8.39
N ALA A 323 27.83 0.52 7.78
CA ALA A 323 28.02 0.48 6.33
C ALA A 323 26.90 -0.32 5.67
N VAL A 324 26.26 0.27 4.66
CA VAL A 324 25.24 -0.39 3.82
C VAL A 324 25.74 -0.34 2.38
N ALA A 325 26.00 -1.51 1.80
CA ALA A 325 26.37 -1.65 0.39
C ALA A 325 25.24 -2.39 -0.34
N LEU A 326 24.48 -1.64 -1.13
CA LEU A 326 23.31 -2.17 -1.83
C LEU A 326 23.73 -3.05 -3.01
N LYS A 327 23.05 -4.18 -3.22
CA LYS A 327 23.29 -5.08 -4.35
C LYS A 327 22.09 -5.10 -5.28
N ARG A 328 22.31 -4.73 -6.53
CA ARG A 328 21.34 -4.74 -7.63
C ARG A 328 21.47 -6.03 -8.42
N TRP A 329 20.35 -6.69 -8.76
CA TRP A 329 20.36 -7.90 -9.58
C TRP A 329 20.05 -7.63 -11.06
N VAL A 330 19.38 -6.51 -11.38
CA VAL A 330 19.04 -6.09 -12.75
C VAL A 330 19.13 -4.58 -12.91
N GLN A 331 19.59 -4.11 -14.08
CA GLN A 331 19.72 -2.67 -14.38
C GLN A 331 19.00 -2.30 -15.69
N PRO A 332 17.67 -2.03 -15.65
CA PRO A 332 16.90 -1.65 -16.83
C PRO A 332 17.46 -0.42 -17.59
N ALA A 333 18.11 0.52 -16.87
CA ALA A 333 18.74 1.69 -17.47
C ALA A 333 19.90 1.35 -18.42
N ALA A 334 20.58 0.20 -18.26
CA ALA A 334 21.58 -0.28 -19.22
C ALA A 334 20.97 -0.70 -20.58
N PHE A 335 19.64 -0.89 -20.62
CA PHE A 335 18.82 -1.12 -21.81
C PHE A 335 18.00 0.13 -22.19
N GLY A 336 18.27 1.27 -21.56
CA GLY A 336 17.59 2.55 -21.78
C GLY A 336 16.19 2.70 -21.16
N TYR A 337 15.81 1.79 -20.25
CA TYR A 337 14.54 1.83 -19.53
C TYR A 337 14.67 2.51 -18.16
N TYR A 338 13.86 3.54 -17.93
CA TYR A 338 13.81 4.31 -16.69
C TYR A 338 12.45 4.13 -16.01
N CYS A 339 12.47 3.70 -14.75
CA CYS A 339 11.29 3.27 -14.02
C CYS A 339 10.59 4.43 -13.30
N GLY A 340 9.28 4.39 -13.21
CA GLY A 340 8.55 5.32 -12.37
C GLY A 340 7.17 4.83 -11.97
N ASP A 341 6.61 5.55 -11.03
CA ASP A 341 5.27 5.39 -10.49
C ASP A 341 4.60 6.76 -10.53
N HIS A 342 3.49 6.86 -11.27
CA HIS A 342 2.80 8.14 -11.49
C HIS A 342 1.51 8.28 -10.68
N HIS A 343 1.22 7.36 -9.75
CA HIS A 343 0.08 7.48 -8.85
C HIS A 343 0.51 7.30 -7.40
N ILE A 344 0.90 8.43 -6.81
CA ILE A 344 1.35 8.55 -5.43
C ILE A 344 0.58 9.70 -4.79
N HIS A 345 0.08 9.56 -3.58
CA HIS A 345 -0.47 10.65 -2.79
C HIS A 345 0.48 11.03 -1.65
N ALA A 346 0.36 12.27 -1.17
CA ALA A 346 1.09 12.79 0.00
C ALA A 346 0.16 13.22 1.16
N ALA A 347 -1.16 13.06 1.01
CA ALA A 347 -2.16 13.34 2.04
C ALA A 347 -3.36 12.39 1.93
N GLY A 348 -4.19 12.33 2.98
CA GLY A 348 -5.29 11.38 3.10
C GLY A 348 -4.86 9.91 3.19
N CYS A 349 -5.84 9.00 3.18
CA CYS A 349 -5.66 7.54 3.29
C CYS A 349 -4.89 7.10 4.54
N SER A 350 -3.58 6.83 4.43
CA SER A 350 -2.74 6.48 5.59
C SER A 350 -1.92 7.66 6.13
N HIS A 351 -2.01 8.86 5.54
CA HIS A 351 -1.24 10.03 5.98
C HIS A 351 -1.84 10.74 7.20
N TYR A 352 -1.12 11.78 7.66
CA TYR A 352 -1.46 12.59 8.83
C TYR A 352 -2.49 13.69 8.47
N ASP A 353 -3.74 13.58 8.91
CA ASP A 353 -4.57 14.80 9.05
C ASP A 353 -3.96 15.69 10.15
N ASN A 354 -3.44 15.05 11.21
CA ASN A 354 -2.90 15.68 12.40
C ASN A 354 -1.50 15.09 12.69
N PRO A 355 -0.42 15.90 12.68
CA PRO A 355 -0.41 17.36 12.77
C PRO A 355 -0.20 18.14 11.44
N THR A 356 -0.08 17.50 10.27
CA THR A 356 0.53 18.12 9.07
C THR A 356 -0.31 18.18 7.78
N GLU A 357 -1.57 17.70 7.75
CA GLU A 357 -2.40 17.68 6.52
C GLU A 357 -1.70 17.01 5.31
N GLY A 358 -1.03 15.89 5.60
CA GLY A 358 -0.16 15.14 4.70
C GLY A 358 1.31 15.22 5.08
N VAL A 359 2.18 15.14 4.07
CA VAL A 359 3.64 15.21 4.14
C VAL A 359 4.19 16.12 3.03
N THR A 360 5.49 16.42 3.07
CA THR A 360 6.14 17.36 2.13
C THR A 360 6.78 16.66 0.92
N PRO A 361 7.12 17.39 -0.16
CA PRO A 361 7.89 16.84 -1.28
C PRO A 361 9.21 16.20 -0.85
N ARG A 362 9.84 16.69 0.22
CA ARG A 362 11.11 16.14 0.75
C ARG A 362 10.94 14.74 1.35
N ASP A 363 9.80 14.49 1.99
CA ASP A 363 9.47 13.20 2.59
C ASP A 363 9.15 12.18 1.49
N MET A 364 8.38 12.59 0.47
CA MET A 364 8.06 11.76 -0.68
C MET A 364 9.27 11.50 -1.58
N PHE A 365 10.21 12.43 -1.71
CA PHE A 365 11.47 12.20 -2.40
C PHE A 365 12.29 11.07 -1.76
N ALA A 366 12.32 11.00 -0.42
CA ALA A 366 13.00 9.92 0.28
C ALA A 366 12.35 8.54 0.02
N GLN A 367 11.02 8.47 -0.10
CA GLN A 367 10.28 7.27 -0.53
C GLN A 367 10.68 6.86 -1.96
N VAL A 368 10.57 7.79 -2.91
CA VAL A 368 10.80 7.53 -4.35
C VAL A 368 12.26 7.15 -4.62
N LYS A 369 13.22 7.89 -4.08
CA LYS A 369 14.65 7.56 -4.20
C LYS A 369 15.02 6.28 -3.43
N GLY A 370 14.41 6.04 -2.27
CA GLY A 370 14.65 4.88 -1.41
C GLY A 370 14.05 3.56 -1.93
N GLU A 371 12.99 3.62 -2.75
CA GLU A 371 12.45 2.48 -3.50
C GLU A 371 13.03 2.36 -4.93
N GLY A 372 14.09 3.12 -5.23
CA GLY A 372 14.89 2.95 -6.45
C GLY A 372 14.29 3.52 -7.73
N LEU A 373 13.20 4.31 -7.64
CA LEU A 373 12.51 4.88 -8.79
C LEU A 373 13.31 5.99 -9.48
N ASN A 374 13.10 6.15 -10.79
CA ASN A 374 13.61 7.30 -11.56
C ASN A 374 12.60 8.44 -11.66
N VAL A 375 11.30 8.15 -11.60
CA VAL A 375 10.22 9.15 -11.55
C VAL A 375 9.20 8.77 -10.48
N GLY A 376 8.80 9.74 -9.66
CA GLY A 376 7.58 9.69 -8.85
C GLY A 376 6.68 10.88 -9.21
N CYS A 377 5.42 10.62 -9.56
CA CYS A 377 4.41 11.69 -9.66
C CYS A 377 3.48 11.65 -8.45
N VAL A 378 3.45 12.74 -7.68
CA VAL A 378 2.49 12.92 -6.60
C VAL A 378 1.23 13.55 -7.18
N LEU A 379 0.14 12.79 -7.22
CA LEU A 379 -1.15 13.31 -7.63
C LEU A 379 -1.84 13.96 -6.44
N THR A 380 -2.00 15.27 -6.54
CA THR A 380 -2.89 16.04 -5.66
C THR A 380 -4.31 15.57 -5.92
N TRP A 381 -5.11 15.34 -4.88
CA TRP A 381 -6.47 14.79 -4.99
C TRP A 381 -7.40 15.47 -3.98
N GLY A 382 -8.70 15.18 -4.01
CA GLY A 382 -9.72 15.93 -3.25
C GLY A 382 -9.42 16.12 -1.75
N PRO A 383 -9.12 15.05 -0.99
CA PRO A 383 -8.61 15.14 0.38
C PRO A 383 -7.31 15.96 0.49
N CYS A 384 -7.35 17.00 1.31
CA CYS A 384 -6.26 17.98 1.49
C CYS A 384 -5.82 18.69 0.18
N PHE A 385 -6.66 18.73 -0.87
CA PHE A 385 -6.38 19.41 -2.14
C PHE A 385 -5.82 20.81 -1.93
N ASP A 386 -6.54 21.64 -1.17
CA ASP A 386 -6.22 23.06 -0.94
C ASP A 386 -4.85 23.28 -0.26
N HIS A 387 -4.35 22.29 0.49
CA HIS A 387 -3.01 22.29 1.07
C HIS A 387 -1.97 21.78 0.07
N GLN A 388 -2.14 20.53 -0.39
CA GLN A 388 -1.12 19.84 -1.19
C GLN A 388 -0.90 20.48 -2.56
N ARG A 389 -1.91 21.18 -3.12
CA ARG A 389 -1.78 21.97 -4.36
C ARG A 389 -0.73 23.09 -4.28
N THR A 390 -0.25 23.45 -3.09
CA THR A 390 0.82 24.45 -2.91
C THR A 390 2.21 23.93 -3.30
N PHE A 391 2.40 22.62 -3.45
CA PHE A 391 3.63 21.99 -3.94
C PHE A 391 3.68 21.82 -5.47
N PHE A 392 2.61 22.18 -6.18
CA PHE A 392 2.55 22.07 -7.64
C PHE A 392 3.46 23.07 -8.35
N SER A 393 4.14 22.59 -9.40
CA SER A 393 4.89 23.38 -10.38
C SER A 393 4.63 22.85 -11.79
N PRO A 394 4.68 23.69 -12.84
CA PRO A 394 4.74 23.20 -14.23
C PRO A 394 5.98 22.33 -14.51
N GLU A 395 7.04 22.52 -13.72
CA GLU A 395 8.29 21.77 -13.78
C GLU A 395 8.37 20.76 -12.63
N ALA A 396 9.43 19.95 -12.58
CA ALA A 396 9.68 19.06 -11.45
C ALA A 396 9.97 19.84 -10.16
N ASP A 397 9.76 19.22 -9.00
CA ASP A 397 10.10 19.81 -7.71
C ASP A 397 11.62 19.97 -7.58
N TYR A 398 12.05 21.08 -6.95
CA TYR A 398 13.45 21.46 -6.78
C TYR A 398 14.27 20.47 -5.93
N ILE A 399 13.64 19.53 -5.22
CA ILE A 399 14.31 18.42 -4.54
C ILE A 399 14.85 17.34 -5.51
N SER A 400 14.42 17.37 -6.77
CA SER A 400 14.76 16.37 -7.78
C SER A 400 16.27 16.30 -8.07
N GLU A 401 16.75 15.09 -8.33
CA GLU A 401 18.13 14.79 -8.74
C GLU A 401 18.17 14.29 -10.19
N PRO A 402 19.33 14.33 -10.88
CA PRO A 402 19.44 13.90 -12.28
C PRO A 402 18.91 12.50 -12.62
N TRP A 403 18.84 11.59 -11.63
CA TRP A 403 18.41 10.20 -11.82
C TRP A 403 17.13 9.80 -11.10
N THR A 404 16.59 10.69 -10.26
CA THR A 404 15.33 10.50 -9.53
C THR A 404 14.59 11.84 -9.49
N VAL A 405 13.45 11.90 -10.16
CA VAL A 405 12.65 13.12 -10.33
C VAL A 405 11.32 12.99 -9.59
N LEU A 406 10.94 14.04 -8.86
CA LEU A 406 9.62 14.17 -8.23
C LEU A 406 8.86 15.31 -8.89
N LYS A 407 7.59 15.11 -9.23
CA LYS A 407 6.70 16.19 -9.66
C LYS A 407 5.32 16.01 -9.05
N TYR A 408 4.67 17.11 -8.68
CA TYR A 408 3.26 17.14 -8.33
C TYR A 408 2.41 17.41 -9.59
N ASP A 409 1.35 16.62 -9.78
CA ASP A 409 0.24 16.86 -10.72
C ASP A 409 -1.10 16.53 -10.00
N LEU A 410 -2.09 15.92 -10.67
CA LEU A 410 -3.50 15.90 -10.23
C LEU A 410 -4.23 14.58 -10.55
N GLU A 411 -4.92 14.01 -9.57
CA GLU A 411 -5.94 12.95 -9.74
C GLU A 411 -7.33 13.56 -9.50
N ILE A 412 -8.26 13.34 -10.44
CA ILE A 412 -9.63 13.83 -10.36
C ILE A 412 -10.49 12.85 -9.53
N SER A 413 -10.17 12.78 -8.25
CA SER A 413 -10.88 12.01 -7.21
C SER A 413 -11.45 12.93 -6.13
N GLY A 414 -12.74 12.77 -5.82
CA GLY A 414 -13.48 13.70 -4.95
C GLY A 414 -13.91 15.01 -5.64
N PHE A 415 -13.71 15.13 -6.95
CA PHE A 415 -14.17 16.25 -7.79
C PHE A 415 -15.48 15.87 -8.53
N GLY A 416 -16.07 16.84 -9.25
CA GLY A 416 -17.37 16.70 -9.91
C GLY A 416 -17.55 15.45 -10.78
N SER A 417 -16.53 15.05 -11.55
CA SER A 417 -16.60 13.92 -12.48
C SER A 417 -16.26 12.55 -11.88
N ALA A 418 -15.85 12.47 -10.61
CA ALA A 418 -15.39 11.21 -10.01
C ALA A 418 -16.46 10.08 -10.00
N SER A 419 -17.75 10.45 -10.09
CA SER A 419 -18.86 9.48 -10.26
C SER A 419 -18.85 8.73 -11.60
N LEU A 420 -18.06 9.19 -12.58
CA LEU A 420 -17.85 8.62 -13.92
C LEU A 420 -16.43 8.00 -14.04
N GLY A 421 -15.75 7.82 -12.91
CA GLY A 421 -14.39 7.32 -12.82
C GLY A 421 -13.39 8.41 -12.44
N HIS A 422 -12.37 8.05 -11.67
CA HIS A 422 -11.24 8.93 -11.38
C HIS A 422 -10.35 9.05 -12.63
N VAL A 423 -9.60 10.15 -12.79
CA VAL A 423 -8.63 10.28 -13.89
C VAL A 423 -7.30 10.87 -13.42
N CYS A 424 -6.19 10.28 -13.87
CA CYS A 424 -4.85 10.83 -13.70
C CYS A 424 -4.57 11.87 -14.79
N LEU A 425 -4.13 13.05 -14.39
CA LEU A 425 -3.69 14.12 -15.28
C LEU A 425 -2.21 14.39 -14.98
N LEU A 426 -1.33 14.10 -15.94
CA LEU A 426 0.13 14.17 -15.78
C LEU A 426 0.72 15.30 -16.64
N ASN A 427 1.86 15.86 -16.21
CA ASN A 427 2.61 16.88 -16.95
C ASN A 427 1.76 18.15 -17.20
N LEU A 428 1.02 18.59 -16.18
CA LEU A 428 0.22 19.81 -16.24
C LEU A 428 1.11 21.07 -16.11
N ARG A 429 0.63 22.16 -16.71
CA ARG A 429 1.16 23.53 -16.59
C ARG A 429 0.29 24.38 -15.66
N ASP A 430 -1.00 24.10 -15.58
CA ASP A 430 -1.91 24.61 -14.56
C ASP A 430 -2.86 23.49 -14.09
N GLN A 431 -2.99 23.39 -12.77
CA GLN A 431 -3.89 22.50 -12.04
C GLN A 431 -5.26 23.15 -11.75
N THR A 432 -5.45 24.41 -12.15
CA THR A 432 -6.62 25.23 -11.84
C THR A 432 -7.64 25.19 -12.98
N TYR A 433 -8.60 24.27 -12.89
CA TYR A 433 -9.65 24.19 -13.92
C TYR A 433 -10.46 25.50 -14.01
N PRO A 434 -10.85 25.97 -15.21
CA PRO A 434 -11.62 27.21 -15.37
C PRO A 434 -12.88 27.26 -14.50
N ASN A 435 -13.11 28.39 -13.84
CA ASN A 435 -14.22 28.63 -12.91
C ASN A 435 -14.20 27.83 -11.59
N SER A 436 -13.15 27.03 -11.31
CA SER A 436 -13.03 26.27 -10.04
C SER A 436 -12.76 27.12 -8.79
N ALA A 437 -12.41 28.40 -8.98
CA ALA A 437 -11.88 29.31 -7.97
C ALA A 437 -10.63 28.77 -7.21
N GLY A 438 -9.97 27.73 -7.73
CA GLY A 438 -8.85 27.06 -7.05
C GLY A 438 -9.26 25.96 -6.06
N THR A 439 -10.56 25.66 -5.93
CA THR A 439 -11.11 24.64 -5.01
C THR A 439 -11.33 23.30 -5.73
N SER A 440 -11.51 22.21 -4.98
CA SER A 440 -11.96 20.91 -5.52
C SER A 440 -13.49 20.82 -5.71
N THR A 441 -14.26 21.67 -5.03
CA THR A 441 -15.72 21.56 -4.88
C THR A 441 -16.56 22.43 -5.82
N GLN A 442 -15.96 23.39 -6.52
CA GLN A 442 -16.66 24.32 -7.42
C GLN A 442 -16.18 24.18 -8.87
N GLY A 443 -17.07 24.40 -9.85
CA GLY A 443 -16.71 24.67 -11.25
C GLY A 443 -16.17 23.49 -12.09
N TRP A 444 -15.86 22.35 -11.48
CA TRP A 444 -15.44 21.14 -12.18
C TRP A 444 -16.61 20.48 -12.93
N PRO A 445 -16.39 19.98 -14.18
CA PRO A 445 -17.34 19.16 -14.92
C PRO A 445 -17.74 17.89 -14.16
N THR A 446 -18.89 17.33 -14.52
CA THR A 446 -19.48 16.14 -13.89
C THR A 446 -19.32 14.85 -14.71
N TRP A 447 -18.50 14.90 -15.77
CA TRP A 447 -18.04 13.76 -16.55
C TRP A 447 -16.58 13.99 -16.99
N THR A 448 -15.85 12.95 -17.37
CA THR A 448 -14.38 12.98 -17.45
C THR A 448 -13.86 13.63 -18.73
N VAL A 449 -14.57 13.48 -19.85
CA VAL A 449 -14.12 13.91 -21.19
C VAL A 449 -13.72 15.40 -21.25
N PRO A 450 -14.49 16.37 -20.70
CA PRO A 450 -14.08 17.78 -20.70
C PRO A 450 -12.83 18.05 -19.85
N VAL A 451 -12.66 17.34 -18.73
CA VAL A 451 -11.51 17.51 -17.82
C VAL A 451 -10.24 16.96 -18.45
N MET A 452 -10.32 15.76 -19.04
CA MET A 452 -9.24 15.20 -19.84
C MET A 452 -8.88 16.13 -21.02
N ARG A 453 -9.88 16.65 -21.75
CA ARG A 453 -9.67 17.57 -22.89
C ARG A 453 -8.91 18.84 -22.48
N TRP A 454 -9.29 19.47 -21.36
CA TRP A 454 -8.56 20.60 -20.77
C TRP A 454 -7.10 20.26 -20.44
N ALA A 455 -6.82 19.06 -19.92
CA ALA A 455 -5.44 18.61 -19.70
C ALA A 455 -4.67 18.41 -21.02
N LYS A 456 -5.30 17.83 -22.06
CA LYS A 456 -4.70 17.69 -23.40
C LYS A 456 -4.36 19.04 -24.03
N GLU A 457 -5.25 20.04 -23.89
CA GLU A 457 -5.08 21.39 -24.46
C GLU A 457 -3.82 22.13 -23.96
N GLN A 458 -3.38 21.85 -22.73
CA GLN A 458 -2.14 22.41 -22.17
C GLN A 458 -0.89 21.54 -22.40
N GLY A 459 -1.03 20.38 -23.06
CA GLY A 459 0.06 19.43 -23.32
C GLY A 459 0.26 18.36 -22.23
N GLY A 460 -0.76 18.14 -21.39
CA GLY A 460 -0.79 17.05 -20.42
C GLY A 460 -1.08 15.68 -21.04
N ILE A 461 -0.78 14.64 -20.27
CA ILE A 461 -1.03 13.23 -20.57
C ILE A 461 -2.12 12.72 -19.63
N THR A 462 -3.06 11.92 -20.12
CA THR A 462 -4.30 11.57 -19.43
C THR A 462 -4.53 10.06 -19.36
N GLY A 463 -5.09 9.58 -18.25
CA GLY A 463 -5.45 8.16 -18.11
C GLY A 463 -6.37 7.87 -16.93
N TYR A 464 -6.70 6.60 -16.74
CA TYR A 464 -7.51 6.12 -15.61
C TYR A 464 -6.67 5.26 -14.66
N PRO A 465 -6.65 5.59 -13.34
CA PRO A 465 -6.07 4.77 -12.29
C PRO A 465 -6.93 3.53 -11.95
N HIS A 466 -6.44 2.66 -11.07
CA HIS A 466 -7.15 1.53 -10.44
C HIS A 466 -8.18 0.84 -11.35
N SER A 467 -7.71 0.38 -12.51
CA SER A 467 -8.57 0.24 -13.70
C SER A 467 -9.49 -0.98 -13.73
N ALA A 468 -9.46 -1.84 -12.71
CA ALA A 468 -10.21 -3.09 -12.62
C ALA A 468 -11.74 -2.93 -12.80
N LEU A 469 -12.24 -3.22 -14.00
CA LEU A 469 -13.68 -3.36 -14.26
C LEU A 469 -14.11 -4.81 -13.98
N SER A 470 -14.44 -5.09 -12.72
CA SER A 470 -14.74 -6.44 -12.26
C SER A 470 -16.09 -6.98 -12.74
N VAL A 471 -16.13 -8.28 -12.99
CA VAL A 471 -17.35 -9.04 -13.30
C VAL A 471 -18.03 -9.45 -12.00
N ASP A 472 -19.23 -8.93 -11.75
CA ASP A 472 -20.18 -9.47 -10.78
C ASP A 472 -21.12 -10.42 -11.55
N PRO A 473 -21.05 -11.74 -11.32
CA PRO A 473 -21.80 -12.70 -12.14
C PRO A 473 -23.32 -12.52 -12.08
N ARG A 474 -23.84 -12.10 -10.92
CA ARG A 474 -25.26 -11.81 -10.71
C ARG A 474 -25.66 -10.56 -11.49
N GLN A 475 -24.90 -9.49 -11.36
CA GLN A 475 -25.18 -8.25 -12.10
C GLN A 475 -24.94 -8.39 -13.61
N THR A 476 -24.15 -9.36 -14.08
CA THR A 476 -24.06 -9.71 -15.51
C THR A 476 -25.31 -10.47 -15.98
N ALA A 477 -25.78 -11.47 -15.22
CA ALA A 477 -27.02 -12.19 -15.55
C ALA A 477 -28.27 -11.30 -15.52
N GLU A 478 -28.39 -10.42 -14.50
CA GLU A 478 -29.47 -9.45 -14.39
C GLU A 478 -29.51 -8.47 -15.57
N TRP A 479 -28.35 -8.01 -16.04
CA TRP A 479 -28.24 -7.14 -17.22
C TRP A 479 -28.62 -7.87 -18.53
N LEU A 480 -28.25 -9.14 -18.67
CA LEU A 480 -28.61 -9.94 -19.84
C LEU A 480 -30.11 -10.16 -19.92
N LEU A 481 -30.76 -10.63 -18.84
CA LEU A 481 -32.22 -10.78 -18.79
C LEU A 481 -32.92 -9.44 -19.06
N ALA A 482 -32.61 -8.40 -18.28
CA ALA A 482 -33.28 -7.09 -18.37
C ALA A 482 -33.06 -6.33 -19.69
N THR A 483 -32.21 -6.82 -20.60
CA THR A 483 -32.00 -6.22 -21.93
C THR A 483 -32.23 -7.17 -23.10
N ARG A 484 -32.54 -8.45 -22.85
CA ARG A 484 -32.62 -9.50 -23.89
C ARG A 484 -33.80 -10.46 -23.75
N ASP A 485 -34.36 -10.65 -22.55
CA ASP A 485 -35.66 -11.32 -22.41
C ASP A 485 -36.73 -10.40 -23.02
N ALA A 486 -37.32 -10.86 -24.12
CA ALA A 486 -38.42 -10.19 -24.81
C ALA A 486 -39.75 -10.95 -24.62
N SER A 487 -39.70 -12.08 -23.91
CA SER A 487 -40.82 -12.95 -23.58
C SER A 487 -41.45 -12.65 -22.21
N ASP A 488 -40.66 -12.06 -21.29
CA ASP A 488 -40.98 -11.81 -19.88
C ASP A 488 -41.17 -13.14 -19.10
N ASP A 489 -40.30 -14.14 -19.35
CA ASP A 489 -40.33 -15.49 -18.75
C ASP A 489 -39.18 -15.78 -17.76
N GLU A 490 -38.30 -14.79 -17.50
CA GLU A 490 -37.10 -14.85 -16.66
C GLU A 490 -35.96 -15.75 -17.18
N MET A 491 -36.02 -16.17 -18.45
CA MET A 491 -34.96 -16.91 -19.14
C MET A 491 -34.55 -16.21 -20.45
N LEU A 492 -33.58 -16.78 -21.18
CA LEU A 492 -33.28 -16.37 -22.55
C LEU A 492 -33.41 -17.56 -23.49
N SER A 493 -34.37 -17.54 -24.41
CA SER A 493 -34.44 -18.56 -25.47
C SER A 493 -33.21 -18.50 -26.38
N ARG A 494 -33.02 -19.53 -27.22
CA ARG A 494 -31.96 -19.52 -28.24
C ARG A 494 -32.11 -18.38 -29.26
N GLU A 495 -33.30 -17.83 -29.52
CA GLU A 495 -33.46 -16.67 -30.42
C GLU A 495 -33.03 -15.36 -29.77
N GLU A 496 -33.41 -15.13 -28.50
CA GLU A 496 -33.04 -13.94 -27.73
C GLU A 496 -31.54 -13.93 -27.43
N SER A 497 -31.00 -15.09 -27.04
CA SER A 497 -29.58 -15.31 -26.85
C SER A 497 -28.76 -15.08 -28.12
N ALA A 498 -29.28 -15.42 -29.30
CA ALA A 498 -28.66 -15.11 -30.59
C ALA A 498 -28.65 -13.60 -30.93
N ARG A 499 -29.27 -12.74 -30.09
CA ARG A 499 -29.20 -11.28 -30.14
C ARG A 499 -28.47 -10.67 -28.94
N ALA A 500 -27.83 -11.49 -28.11
CA ALA A 500 -27.13 -11.09 -26.89
C ALA A 500 -25.60 -11.27 -27.01
N LEU A 501 -24.84 -10.57 -26.17
CA LEU A 501 -23.42 -10.86 -25.94
C LEU A 501 -23.29 -11.75 -24.71
N LEU A 502 -23.23 -13.07 -24.90
CA LEU A 502 -23.07 -14.03 -23.81
C LEU A 502 -21.60 -14.11 -23.32
N PRO A 503 -21.36 -14.48 -22.04
CA PRO A 503 -20.01 -14.70 -21.52
C PRO A 503 -19.28 -15.91 -22.13
N GLU A 504 -20.05 -16.92 -22.56
CA GLU A 504 -19.61 -18.18 -23.19
C GLU A 504 -20.57 -18.51 -24.35
N SER A 505 -20.33 -19.59 -25.11
CA SER A 505 -21.27 -19.99 -26.18
C SER A 505 -22.60 -20.47 -25.60
N PHE A 506 -23.72 -20.36 -26.35
CA PHE A 506 -25.03 -20.80 -25.86
C PHE A 506 -24.99 -22.25 -25.31
N ASP A 507 -24.34 -23.16 -26.04
CA ASP A 507 -24.27 -24.57 -25.69
C ASP A 507 -23.31 -24.86 -24.50
N ASP A 508 -22.46 -23.90 -24.12
CA ASP A 508 -21.67 -23.91 -22.88
C ASP A 508 -22.42 -23.31 -21.68
N VAL A 509 -23.46 -22.50 -21.92
CA VAL A 509 -24.32 -21.92 -20.87
C VAL A 509 -25.51 -22.85 -20.57
N ASP A 510 -26.17 -23.39 -21.59
CA ASP A 510 -27.29 -24.35 -21.51
C ASP A 510 -26.79 -25.71 -20.98
N ARG A 511 -26.74 -25.86 -19.64
CA ARG A 511 -26.04 -26.96 -18.95
C ARG A 511 -26.95 -28.15 -18.63
N ASP A 512 -28.26 -27.95 -18.56
CA ASP A 512 -29.23 -29.05 -18.51
C ASP A 512 -29.78 -29.44 -19.90
N HIS A 513 -29.42 -28.66 -20.93
CA HIS A 513 -29.80 -28.86 -22.34
C HIS A 513 -31.31 -28.70 -22.60
N ASN A 514 -31.98 -27.82 -21.84
CA ASN A 514 -33.40 -27.51 -22.02
C ASN A 514 -33.70 -26.62 -23.25
N GLY A 515 -32.73 -25.84 -23.74
CA GLY A 515 -32.87 -24.96 -24.90
C GLY A 515 -33.16 -23.49 -24.60
N SER A 516 -33.23 -23.10 -23.31
CA SER A 516 -33.29 -21.73 -22.80
C SER A 516 -32.30 -21.55 -21.65
N LEU A 517 -31.68 -20.37 -21.54
CA LEU A 517 -30.69 -20.06 -20.50
C LEU A 517 -31.38 -19.52 -19.26
N SER A 518 -31.29 -20.22 -18.14
CA SER A 518 -31.78 -19.70 -16.86
C SER A 518 -30.86 -18.62 -16.29
N ARG A 519 -31.39 -17.74 -15.43
CA ARG A 519 -30.60 -16.83 -14.59
C ARG A 519 -29.37 -17.51 -13.97
N ARG A 520 -29.54 -18.70 -13.40
CA ARG A 520 -28.47 -19.43 -12.71
C ARG A 520 -27.34 -19.82 -13.66
N GLU A 521 -27.66 -20.26 -14.87
CA GLU A 521 -26.64 -20.63 -15.86
C GLU A 521 -25.89 -19.41 -16.39
N LEU A 522 -26.58 -18.29 -16.58
CA LEU A 522 -25.95 -17.00 -16.90
C LEU A 522 -25.01 -16.53 -15.77
N GLU A 523 -25.40 -16.71 -14.50
CA GLU A 523 -24.54 -16.45 -13.33
C GLU A 523 -23.32 -17.41 -13.30
N GLU A 524 -23.52 -18.71 -13.50
CA GLU A 524 -22.42 -19.69 -13.51
C GLU A 524 -21.46 -19.46 -14.68
N ALA A 525 -21.95 -19.04 -15.85
CA ALA A 525 -21.13 -18.70 -17.02
C ALA A 525 -20.36 -17.38 -16.85
N ALA A 526 -21.01 -16.32 -16.38
CA ALA A 526 -20.31 -15.07 -16.05
C ALA A 526 -19.25 -15.29 -14.96
N ASN A 527 -19.51 -16.19 -14.00
CA ASN A 527 -18.53 -16.58 -13.00
C ASN A 527 -17.33 -17.33 -13.60
N ARG A 528 -17.52 -18.22 -14.59
CA ARG A 528 -16.40 -18.90 -15.28
C ARG A 528 -15.60 -17.94 -16.17
N ALA A 529 -16.28 -17.06 -16.89
CA ALA A 529 -15.68 -16.06 -17.76
C ALA A 529 -14.75 -15.10 -17.01
N ALA A 530 -15.05 -14.76 -15.76
CA ALA A 530 -14.24 -13.85 -14.93
C ALA A 530 -12.79 -14.33 -14.67
N ASP A 531 -12.48 -15.62 -14.81
CA ASP A 531 -11.10 -16.15 -14.73
C ASP A 531 -10.37 -16.19 -16.09
N GLN A 532 -11.01 -15.74 -17.17
CA GLN A 532 -10.46 -15.70 -18.53
C GLN A 532 -10.02 -14.29 -18.93
N LEU A 533 -9.02 -14.22 -19.82
CA LEU A 533 -8.45 -12.97 -20.34
C LEU A 533 -8.05 -13.15 -21.82
N PRO A 534 -8.74 -12.50 -22.78
CA PRO A 534 -9.95 -11.68 -22.61
C PRO A 534 -11.21 -12.51 -22.29
N ASN A 535 -12.27 -11.86 -21.82
CA ASN A 535 -13.60 -12.47 -21.58
C ASN A 535 -14.74 -11.49 -21.90
N LEU A 536 -15.91 -12.01 -22.31
CA LEU A 536 -17.04 -11.21 -22.82
C LEU A 536 -18.11 -10.91 -21.76
N ALA A 537 -17.88 -11.21 -20.47
CA ALA A 537 -18.83 -10.84 -19.43
C ALA A 537 -18.85 -9.31 -19.26
N ILE A 538 -20.04 -8.70 -19.36
CA ILE A 538 -20.18 -7.25 -19.16
C ILE A 538 -20.05 -6.94 -17.65
N PRO A 539 -19.07 -6.11 -17.24
CA PRO A 539 -18.81 -5.79 -15.84
C PRO A 539 -19.95 -4.96 -15.23
N ALA A 540 -19.98 -4.82 -13.89
CA ALA A 540 -21.07 -4.16 -13.18
C ALA A 540 -21.15 -2.64 -13.44
N LEU A 541 -19.99 -1.97 -13.55
CA LEU A 541 -19.81 -0.52 -13.76
C LEU A 541 -20.34 0.35 -12.59
N ASP A 542 -20.27 -0.21 -11.38
CA ASP A 542 -20.71 0.33 -10.07
C ASP A 542 -19.55 0.84 -9.17
N GLY A 543 -18.29 0.54 -9.50
CA GLY A 543 -17.08 1.01 -8.79
C GLY A 543 -16.64 2.46 -9.06
N GLY A 544 -15.37 2.80 -8.75
CA GLY A 544 -14.79 4.15 -8.90
C GLY A 544 -13.64 4.30 -9.92
N GLY A 545 -13.14 3.20 -10.49
CA GLY A 545 -11.98 3.19 -11.39
C GLY A 545 -12.28 3.62 -12.83
N ALA A 546 -11.77 2.86 -13.81
CA ALA A 546 -11.77 3.20 -15.24
C ALA A 546 -13.15 3.16 -15.95
N MET A 547 -14.18 3.78 -15.38
CA MET A 547 -15.58 3.65 -15.81
C MET A 547 -15.84 4.28 -17.20
N GLU A 548 -15.61 5.58 -17.39
CA GLU A 548 -15.87 6.30 -18.67
C GLU A 548 -14.77 6.09 -19.74
N ILE A 549 -13.89 5.09 -19.57
CA ILE A 549 -12.76 4.85 -20.48
C ILE A 549 -13.19 4.54 -21.91
N PHE A 550 -14.32 3.87 -22.10
CA PHE A 550 -14.89 3.54 -23.41
C PHE A 550 -15.17 4.78 -24.26
N VAL A 551 -15.63 5.87 -23.62
CA VAL A 551 -16.02 7.12 -24.27
C VAL A 551 -14.82 8.02 -24.47
N SER A 552 -14.05 8.25 -23.40
CA SER A 552 -12.85 9.10 -23.42
C SER A 552 -11.71 8.57 -24.32
N THR A 553 -11.55 7.25 -24.44
CA THR A 553 -10.61 6.64 -25.42
C THR A 553 -11.08 6.89 -26.86
N ALA A 554 -12.38 6.75 -27.13
CA ALA A 554 -12.94 6.92 -28.48
C ALA A 554 -13.04 8.40 -28.89
N GLU A 555 -13.25 9.32 -27.93
CA GLU A 555 -13.13 10.78 -28.07
C GLU A 555 -11.68 11.26 -28.24
N GLY A 556 -10.69 10.37 -28.14
CA GLY A 556 -9.26 10.68 -28.31
C GLY A 556 -8.65 11.51 -27.18
N VAL A 557 -9.25 11.50 -25.99
CA VAL A 557 -8.79 12.30 -24.83
C VAL A 557 -8.17 11.46 -23.70
N CYS A 558 -8.00 10.14 -23.89
CA CYS A 558 -7.33 9.24 -22.96
C CYS A 558 -6.09 8.61 -23.63
N ASP A 559 -4.89 8.84 -23.08
CA ASP A 559 -3.63 8.29 -23.60
C ASP A 559 -3.32 6.89 -23.04
N PHE A 560 -3.61 6.66 -21.75
CA PHE A 560 -3.27 5.42 -21.05
C PHE A 560 -4.36 4.90 -20.09
N ILE A 561 -4.29 3.60 -19.82
CA ILE A 561 -4.96 2.91 -18.71
C ILE A 561 -3.89 2.41 -17.73
N SER A 562 -4.09 2.63 -16.45
CA SER A 562 -3.20 2.12 -15.40
C SER A 562 -3.46 0.66 -15.08
N ALA A 563 -2.48 0.04 -14.44
CA ALA A 563 -2.52 -1.33 -13.95
C ALA A 563 -1.43 -1.51 -12.88
N MET A 564 -1.35 -2.73 -12.34
CA MET A 564 -0.42 -3.21 -11.30
C MET A 564 -0.87 -2.99 -9.86
N ASP A 565 -1.90 -2.17 -9.63
CA ASP A 565 -2.46 -1.81 -8.32
C ASP A 565 -3.80 -2.51 -8.00
N THR A 566 -4.37 -3.25 -8.94
CA THR A 566 -5.60 -4.04 -8.76
C THR A 566 -5.48 -5.42 -9.43
N ALA A 567 -6.54 -6.23 -9.47
CA ALA A 567 -6.44 -7.60 -9.98
C ALA A 567 -6.26 -7.64 -11.53
N ARG A 568 -5.26 -8.39 -12.03
CA ARG A 568 -4.78 -8.24 -13.43
C ARG A 568 -5.81 -8.58 -14.51
N ILE A 569 -6.73 -9.51 -14.27
CA ILE A 569 -7.73 -9.87 -15.28
C ILE A 569 -8.71 -8.70 -15.51
N PRO A 570 -9.39 -8.17 -14.49
CA PRO A 570 -10.17 -6.93 -14.61
C PRO A 570 -9.43 -5.72 -15.22
N GLU A 571 -8.15 -5.51 -14.89
CA GLU A 571 -7.32 -4.44 -15.50
C GLU A 571 -7.12 -4.68 -17.02
N TRP A 572 -6.54 -5.83 -17.37
CA TRP A 572 -6.04 -6.09 -18.73
C TRP A 572 -7.17 -6.43 -19.70
N ASN A 573 -8.35 -6.88 -19.22
CA ASN A 573 -9.50 -7.20 -20.08
C ASN A 573 -9.98 -5.97 -20.86
N THR A 574 -10.26 -4.88 -20.13
CA THR A 574 -10.71 -3.60 -20.71
C THR A 574 -9.73 -3.08 -21.76
N TRP A 575 -8.43 -3.14 -21.46
CA TRP A 575 -7.37 -2.74 -22.39
C TRP A 575 -7.33 -3.64 -23.64
N TYR A 576 -7.42 -4.96 -23.48
CA TYR A 576 -7.44 -5.91 -24.61
C TYR A 576 -8.63 -5.70 -25.54
N HIS A 577 -9.83 -5.39 -25.02
CA HIS A 577 -10.98 -5.09 -25.87
C HIS A 577 -10.79 -3.79 -26.67
N LEU A 578 -10.24 -2.74 -26.05
CA LEU A 578 -9.93 -1.47 -26.71
C LEU A 578 -8.83 -1.61 -27.77
N LEU A 579 -7.77 -2.39 -27.49
CA LEU A 579 -6.75 -2.74 -28.49
C LEU A 579 -7.31 -3.58 -29.65
N ASN A 580 -8.20 -4.55 -29.39
CA ASN A 580 -8.84 -5.36 -30.44
C ASN A 580 -9.74 -4.51 -31.36
N CYS A 581 -10.28 -3.40 -30.86
CA CYS A 581 -10.99 -2.39 -31.66
C CYS A 581 -10.05 -1.47 -32.47
N GLY A 582 -8.73 -1.55 -32.23
CA GLY A 582 -7.72 -0.70 -32.86
C GLY A 582 -7.56 0.69 -32.24
N PHE A 583 -8.00 0.92 -30.99
CA PHE A 583 -7.72 2.16 -30.29
C PHE A 583 -6.28 2.19 -29.76
N PRO A 584 -5.56 3.32 -29.87
CA PRO A 584 -4.13 3.40 -29.57
C PRO A 584 -3.81 3.51 -28.06
N LEU A 585 -4.70 3.07 -27.17
CA LEU A 585 -4.60 3.21 -25.71
C LEU A 585 -3.37 2.47 -25.15
N LYS A 586 -2.58 3.13 -24.30
CA LYS A 586 -1.35 2.55 -23.71
C LYS A 586 -1.60 1.94 -22.34
N LEU A 587 -0.79 0.97 -21.96
CA LEU A 587 -0.76 0.44 -20.59
C LEU A 587 0.33 1.15 -19.80
N SER A 588 -0.01 1.62 -18.60
CA SER A 588 0.91 2.19 -17.62
C SER A 588 0.81 1.44 -16.29
N GLY A 589 1.82 1.61 -15.44
CA GLY A 589 1.99 0.85 -14.19
C GLY A 589 2.13 1.81 -13.02
N GLU A 590 1.28 1.65 -12.01
CA GLU A 590 1.16 2.56 -10.87
C GLU A 590 0.97 1.80 -9.55
N THR A 591 0.99 2.54 -8.43
CA THR A 591 0.76 1.98 -7.10
C THR A 591 -0.56 2.44 -6.46
N ASP A 592 -0.99 3.67 -6.72
CA ASP A 592 -1.90 4.42 -5.83
C ASP A 592 -1.47 4.24 -4.36
N PHE A 593 -0.30 4.82 -4.07
CA PHE A 593 0.26 4.83 -2.73
C PHE A 593 -0.35 5.96 -1.89
N PRO A 594 -0.83 5.72 -0.64
CA PRO A 594 -1.01 4.44 0.04
C PRO A 594 -2.48 3.97 0.04
N CYS A 595 -3.33 4.50 -0.86
CA CYS A 595 -4.78 4.28 -0.79
C CYS A 595 -5.17 2.87 -1.26
N MET A 596 -4.61 2.38 -2.36
CA MET A 596 -4.90 1.04 -2.87
C MET A 596 -3.78 0.07 -2.49
N SER A 597 -2.54 0.29 -2.95
CA SER A 597 -1.44 -0.65 -2.69
C SER A 597 -0.74 -0.47 -1.33
N SER A 598 -0.70 -1.56 -0.57
CA SER A 598 0.18 -1.86 0.58
C SER A 598 0.89 -0.68 1.30
N ARG A 599 2.24 -0.61 1.31
CA ARG A 599 3.05 0.19 2.26
C ARG A 599 4.25 0.92 1.64
N ARG A 600 4.40 0.95 0.31
CA ARG A 600 5.55 1.52 -0.42
C ARG A 600 5.09 2.09 -1.76
N VAL A 601 5.75 3.14 -2.23
CA VAL A 601 5.67 3.60 -3.63
C VAL A 601 6.35 2.60 -4.56
N GLY A 602 5.97 2.59 -5.84
CA GLY A 602 6.55 1.71 -6.85
C GLY A 602 6.35 0.22 -6.54
N GLN A 603 5.15 -0.18 -6.11
CA GLN A 603 4.75 -1.60 -6.10
C GLN A 603 4.27 -2.02 -7.50
N GLY A 604 3.61 -1.12 -8.23
CA GLY A 604 3.52 -1.16 -9.68
C GLY A 604 4.40 -0.07 -10.30
N ARG A 605 4.97 -0.36 -11.47
CA ARG A 605 5.94 0.52 -12.14
C ARG A 605 5.74 0.50 -13.65
N VAL A 606 5.94 1.65 -14.29
CA VAL A 606 6.14 1.74 -15.74
C VAL A 606 7.61 2.02 -16.05
N TYR A 607 8.18 1.22 -16.95
CA TYR A 607 9.56 1.30 -17.41
C TYR A 607 9.58 1.93 -18.79
N VAL A 608 10.02 3.19 -18.89
CA VAL A 608 9.95 3.99 -20.13
C VAL A 608 11.29 3.97 -20.86
N GLN A 609 11.27 3.63 -22.15
CA GLN A 609 12.42 3.63 -23.05
C GLN A 609 12.76 5.06 -23.49
N LEU A 610 13.88 5.57 -22.99
CA LEU A 610 14.43 6.91 -23.30
C LEU A 610 15.80 6.85 -24.00
N GLY A 611 16.34 5.66 -24.26
CA GLY A 611 17.69 5.48 -24.80
C GLY A 611 18.76 5.64 -23.71
N GLN A 612 19.95 6.13 -24.06
CA GLN A 612 20.94 6.56 -23.06
C GLN A 612 20.85 8.08 -22.92
N ILE A 613 20.62 8.55 -21.70
CA ILE A 613 20.39 9.97 -21.36
C ILE A 613 21.38 10.40 -20.28
N GLU A 614 21.62 11.71 -20.14
CA GLU A 614 22.49 12.28 -19.09
C GLU A 614 21.73 12.56 -17.79
N HIS A 615 20.41 12.77 -17.90
CA HIS A 615 19.50 13.00 -16.78
C HIS A 615 18.06 12.63 -17.20
N VAL A 616 17.22 12.31 -16.23
CA VAL A 616 15.79 12.04 -16.40
C VAL A 616 15.03 13.36 -16.56
N SER A 617 14.14 13.44 -17.55
CA SER A 617 13.22 14.57 -17.74
C SER A 617 11.79 14.06 -17.66
N PHE A 618 10.99 14.64 -16.75
CA PHE A 618 9.60 14.25 -16.50
C PHE A 618 8.74 14.33 -17.76
N ALA A 619 8.82 15.45 -18.50
CA ALA A 619 8.07 15.64 -19.73
C ALA A 619 8.42 14.59 -20.82
N ASN A 620 9.71 14.26 -20.96
CA ASN A 620 10.18 13.23 -21.90
C ASN A 620 9.72 11.82 -21.48
N TRP A 621 9.65 11.56 -20.17
CA TRP A 621 9.17 10.31 -19.59
C TRP A 621 7.65 10.16 -19.81
N CYS A 622 6.84 11.18 -19.51
CA CYS A 622 5.40 11.21 -19.81
C CYS A 622 5.11 11.06 -21.32
N ALA A 623 5.89 11.73 -22.18
CA ALA A 623 5.82 11.55 -23.64
C ALA A 623 6.30 10.16 -24.12
N GLY A 624 6.94 9.37 -23.26
CA GLY A 624 7.23 7.96 -23.46
C GLY A 624 6.08 7.04 -23.05
N VAL A 625 5.42 7.33 -21.91
CA VAL A 625 4.18 6.66 -21.48
C VAL A 625 3.09 6.83 -22.54
N ALA A 626 2.77 8.07 -22.94
CA ALA A 626 1.74 8.36 -23.94
C ALA A 626 2.01 7.72 -25.32
N ALA A 627 3.28 7.61 -25.70
CA ALA A 627 3.67 6.93 -26.93
C ALA A 627 3.64 5.39 -26.83
N GLY A 628 3.54 4.82 -25.63
CA GLY A 628 3.64 3.38 -25.41
C GLY A 628 5.06 2.84 -25.55
N ARG A 629 6.09 3.67 -25.37
CA ARG A 629 7.50 3.26 -25.37
C ARG A 629 7.88 2.62 -24.03
N SER A 630 7.10 1.65 -23.55
CA SER A 630 7.21 1.15 -22.18
C SER A 630 6.69 -0.27 -21.97
N TYR A 631 7.10 -0.87 -20.85
CA TYR A 631 6.45 -2.03 -20.24
C TYR A 631 6.08 -1.73 -18.79
N ILE A 632 5.07 -2.43 -18.26
CA ILE A 632 4.68 -2.38 -16.85
C ILE A 632 5.24 -3.58 -16.11
N SER A 633 5.57 -3.42 -14.83
CA SER A 633 6.09 -4.51 -14.00
C SER A 633 6.02 -4.21 -12.49
N ASP A 634 6.07 -5.26 -11.67
CA ASP A 634 6.24 -5.20 -10.21
C ASP A 634 7.71 -5.00 -9.77
N GLY A 635 8.63 -4.95 -10.74
CA GLY A 635 10.07 -4.85 -10.58
C GLY A 635 10.79 -6.15 -10.21
N TYR A 636 10.09 -7.28 -10.21
CA TYR A 636 10.67 -8.63 -10.10
C TYR A 636 10.73 -9.36 -11.47
N ALA A 637 10.09 -8.81 -12.50
CA ALA A 637 10.04 -9.34 -13.87
C ALA A 637 10.27 -8.24 -14.92
N HIS A 638 11.21 -8.41 -15.87
CA HIS A 638 11.54 -7.35 -16.85
C HIS A 638 11.53 -7.81 -18.31
N ALA A 639 11.02 -6.96 -19.20
CA ALA A 639 11.18 -7.06 -20.65
C ALA A 639 12.28 -6.09 -21.13
N LEU A 640 13.54 -6.46 -20.90
CA LEU A 640 14.72 -5.62 -21.18
C LEU A 640 14.94 -5.37 -22.69
N LYS A 641 14.41 -6.22 -23.55
CA LYS A 641 14.16 -5.94 -24.97
C LYS A 641 12.85 -6.62 -25.40
N PHE A 642 12.08 -6.00 -26.28
CA PHE A 642 10.97 -6.63 -27.00
C PHE A 642 10.83 -5.97 -28.39
N ALA A 643 10.78 -6.78 -29.44
CA ALA A 643 10.64 -6.31 -30.82
C ALA A 643 9.93 -7.34 -31.73
N VAL A 644 9.24 -6.84 -32.75
CA VAL A 644 8.56 -7.63 -33.79
C VAL A 644 9.07 -7.15 -35.15
N ASN A 645 9.66 -8.03 -35.95
CA ASN A 645 10.41 -7.67 -37.18
C ASN A 645 11.45 -6.53 -36.97
N GLY A 646 11.97 -6.39 -35.75
CA GLY A 646 12.91 -5.33 -35.35
C GLY A 646 12.24 -4.02 -34.87
N GLN A 647 10.94 -3.86 -35.09
CA GLN A 647 10.15 -2.72 -34.60
C GLN A 647 9.88 -2.86 -33.10
N THR A 648 9.95 -1.75 -32.34
CA THR A 648 9.71 -1.73 -30.88
C THR A 648 8.44 -0.93 -30.50
N PRO A 649 7.84 -1.17 -29.33
CA PRO A 649 6.63 -0.46 -28.88
C PRO A 649 6.80 1.05 -28.89
N GLY A 650 5.81 1.76 -29.43
CA GLY A 650 5.80 3.23 -29.46
C GLY A 650 6.84 3.89 -30.37
N GLN A 651 7.48 3.13 -31.27
CA GLN A 651 8.39 3.66 -32.30
C GLN A 651 7.87 3.50 -33.75
N GLY A 652 6.64 2.98 -33.94
CA GLY A 652 6.05 2.69 -35.25
C GLY A 652 5.46 1.28 -35.34
N ASP A 653 4.83 0.99 -36.48
CA ASP A 653 4.12 -0.27 -36.76
C ASP A 653 4.85 -1.12 -37.81
N VAL A 654 4.74 -2.44 -37.74
CA VAL A 654 5.20 -3.35 -38.79
C VAL A 654 4.16 -3.36 -39.92
N THR A 655 4.57 -3.20 -41.17
CA THR A 655 3.68 -3.39 -42.34
C THR A 655 3.96 -4.73 -43.02
N LEU A 656 2.91 -5.48 -43.35
CA LEU A 656 2.93 -6.63 -44.25
C LEU A 656 2.05 -6.33 -45.48
N SER A 657 2.52 -6.66 -46.69
CA SER A 657 1.78 -6.40 -47.93
C SER A 657 0.68 -7.42 -48.25
N GLN A 658 0.59 -8.48 -47.46
CA GLN A 658 -0.37 -9.60 -47.48
C GLN A 658 -0.20 -10.37 -46.16
N PRO A 659 -1.11 -11.30 -45.78
CA PRO A 659 -0.92 -12.20 -44.64
C PRO A 659 0.43 -12.92 -44.66
N GLY A 660 1.09 -13.05 -43.51
CA GLY A 660 2.45 -13.60 -43.46
C GLY A 660 3.07 -13.67 -42.06
N GLN A 661 4.35 -14.05 -41.98
CA GLN A 661 5.04 -14.25 -40.71
C GLN A 661 5.80 -13.03 -40.21
N VAL A 662 5.85 -12.88 -38.88
CA VAL A 662 6.71 -11.92 -38.18
C VAL A 662 7.62 -12.61 -37.18
N GLN A 663 8.84 -12.11 -37.05
CA GLN A 663 9.83 -12.59 -36.09
C GLN A 663 9.76 -11.77 -34.80
N VAL A 664 9.45 -12.43 -33.69
CA VAL A 664 9.47 -11.84 -32.35
C VAL A 664 10.82 -12.12 -31.70
N ARG A 665 11.39 -11.10 -31.06
CA ARG A 665 12.62 -11.20 -30.26
C ARG A 665 12.43 -10.48 -28.93
N ALA A 666 12.90 -11.09 -27.85
CA ALA A 666 12.90 -10.46 -26.53
C ALA A 666 14.15 -10.81 -25.72
N VAL A 667 14.43 -10.00 -24.72
CA VAL A 667 15.35 -10.33 -23.63
C VAL A 667 14.60 -10.09 -22.33
N VAL A 668 14.49 -11.12 -21.51
CA VAL A 668 13.73 -11.09 -20.25
C VAL A 668 14.63 -11.42 -19.05
N ALA A 669 14.24 -10.98 -17.86
CA ALA A 669 14.92 -11.30 -16.61
C ALA A 669 13.90 -11.41 -15.46
N PHE A 670 14.13 -12.36 -14.55
CA PHE A 670 13.22 -12.64 -13.42
C PHE A 670 14.02 -12.83 -12.12
N ALA A 671 13.52 -12.24 -11.04
CA ALA A 671 14.20 -12.23 -9.75
C ALA A 671 14.37 -13.63 -9.15
N ALA A 672 15.59 -13.94 -8.69
CA ALA A 672 15.86 -15.19 -7.95
C ALA A 672 15.15 -15.27 -6.58
N GLU A 673 14.68 -14.13 -6.06
CA GLU A 673 13.97 -13.99 -4.80
C GLU A 673 12.88 -12.90 -4.92
N GLN A 674 11.62 -13.23 -4.63
CA GLN A 674 10.50 -12.29 -4.62
C GLN A 674 9.47 -12.63 -3.52
N PRO A 675 8.67 -11.69 -2.99
CA PRO A 675 7.83 -11.94 -1.83
C PRO A 675 6.73 -12.98 -2.09
N THR A 676 6.29 -13.64 -1.02
CA THR A 676 5.21 -14.65 -1.07
C THR A 676 3.84 -13.97 -0.86
N ALA A 677 3.17 -13.57 -1.95
CA ALA A 677 1.85 -12.93 -1.92
C ALA A 677 1.09 -13.08 -3.26
N VAL A 678 -0.24 -12.93 -3.22
CA VAL A 678 -1.11 -12.97 -4.42
C VAL A 678 -0.77 -11.84 -5.41
N ALA A 679 -0.36 -10.67 -4.89
CA ALA A 679 0.15 -9.53 -5.66
C ALA A 679 1.28 -9.87 -6.66
N TYR A 680 2.09 -10.89 -6.36
CA TYR A 680 3.25 -11.29 -7.16
C TYR A 680 3.04 -12.65 -7.87
N GLY A 681 1.83 -13.22 -7.79
CA GLY A 681 1.49 -14.54 -8.32
C GLY A 681 2.17 -15.73 -7.63
N THR A 682 2.84 -15.51 -6.50
CA THR A 682 3.55 -16.54 -5.72
C THR A 682 2.64 -17.27 -4.73
N LEU A 683 1.48 -16.69 -4.39
CA LEU A 683 0.35 -17.38 -3.80
C LEU A 683 -0.83 -17.39 -4.78
N GLN A 684 -1.64 -18.45 -4.71
CA GLN A 684 -2.92 -18.51 -5.41
C GLN A 684 -4.05 -18.12 -4.44
N PRO A 685 -4.94 -17.18 -4.81
CA PRO A 685 -6.12 -16.82 -4.02
C PRO A 685 -7.18 -17.95 -4.06
N ALA A 686 -8.08 -17.98 -3.08
CA ALA A 686 -9.16 -18.97 -3.04
C ALA A 686 -10.27 -18.65 -4.07
N GLU A 687 -10.39 -17.38 -4.43
CA GLU A 687 -11.36 -16.75 -5.32
C GLU A 687 -11.07 -16.99 -6.83
N GLY A 688 -9.98 -17.70 -7.16
CA GLY A 688 -9.60 -18.03 -8.53
C GLY A 688 -8.67 -17.01 -9.20
N ARG A 689 -8.29 -17.32 -10.44
CA ARG A 689 -7.27 -16.60 -11.22
C ARG A 689 -7.58 -15.10 -11.35
N ARG A 690 -8.86 -14.72 -11.34
CA ARG A 690 -9.35 -13.33 -11.42
C ARG A 690 -8.70 -12.39 -10.40
N MET A 691 -8.37 -12.86 -9.20
CA MET A 691 -7.78 -12.05 -8.12
C MET A 691 -6.24 -12.04 -8.11
N VAL A 692 -5.59 -12.78 -9.02
CA VAL A 692 -4.12 -12.86 -9.06
C VAL A 692 -3.53 -11.51 -9.48
N GLY A 693 -2.53 -11.05 -8.72
CA GLY A 693 -1.90 -9.74 -8.85
C GLY A 693 -2.53 -8.61 -8.02
N ASP A 694 -3.70 -8.82 -7.40
CA ASP A 694 -4.31 -7.80 -6.53
C ASP A 694 -3.36 -7.37 -5.40
N THR A 695 -3.24 -6.05 -5.21
CA THR A 695 -2.43 -5.41 -4.15
C THR A 695 -3.29 -4.74 -3.08
N VAL A 696 -4.58 -4.53 -3.37
CA VAL A 696 -5.58 -3.88 -2.51
C VAL A 696 -6.02 -4.84 -1.41
N THR A 697 -6.39 -6.05 -1.80
CA THR A 697 -6.75 -7.13 -0.89
C THR A 697 -5.68 -8.21 -0.93
N LEU A 698 -5.26 -8.70 0.24
CA LEU A 698 -4.13 -9.62 0.34
C LEU A 698 -4.44 -11.05 -0.12
N HIS A 699 -5.73 -11.45 -0.07
CA HIS A 699 -6.27 -12.80 -0.33
C HIS A 699 -5.62 -13.96 0.45
N ALA A 700 -4.69 -13.63 1.35
CA ALA A 700 -3.99 -14.51 2.26
C ALA A 700 -3.53 -13.70 3.50
N PRO A 701 -3.11 -14.35 4.60
CA PRO A 701 -2.41 -13.67 5.68
C PRO A 701 -1.16 -12.94 5.17
N ARG A 702 -0.84 -11.78 5.75
CA ARG A 702 0.34 -10.99 5.36
C ARG A 702 1.63 -11.65 5.84
N ASP A 703 2.22 -12.48 4.98
CA ASP A 703 3.55 -13.06 5.19
C ASP A 703 4.68 -12.04 4.91
N SER A 704 5.83 -12.24 5.56
CA SER A 704 7.11 -11.58 5.25
C SER A 704 8.12 -12.50 4.57
N GLY A 705 7.74 -13.77 4.36
CA GLY A 705 8.50 -14.78 3.63
C GLY A 705 8.70 -14.48 2.14
N THR A 706 9.73 -15.13 1.58
CA THR A 706 10.15 -14.97 0.18
C THR A 706 10.16 -16.30 -0.56
N THR A 707 9.60 -16.27 -1.77
CA THR A 707 9.70 -17.34 -2.77
C THR A 707 11.04 -17.23 -3.48
N ARG A 708 11.74 -18.36 -3.65
CA ARG A 708 13.08 -18.44 -4.24
C ARG A 708 13.09 -19.32 -5.49
N GLY A 709 13.67 -18.83 -6.57
CA GLY A 709 13.86 -19.59 -7.81
C GLY A 709 12.59 -19.97 -8.56
N GLY A 710 12.60 -21.19 -9.10
CA GLY A 710 11.56 -21.72 -9.99
C GLY A 710 11.70 -21.22 -11.44
N THR A 711 10.67 -21.46 -12.24
CA THR A 711 10.50 -20.89 -13.59
C THR A 711 9.41 -19.82 -13.58
N ARG A 712 9.27 -19.11 -14.71
CA ARG A 712 8.17 -18.20 -15.03
C ARG A 712 7.71 -18.49 -16.45
N LEU A 713 6.39 -18.58 -16.67
CA LEU A 713 5.81 -18.78 -18.00
C LEU A 713 5.73 -17.43 -18.73
N VAL A 714 6.57 -17.26 -19.76
CA VAL A 714 6.57 -16.07 -20.62
C VAL A 714 5.71 -16.36 -21.84
N GLU A 715 4.76 -15.47 -22.13
CA GLU A 715 3.77 -15.61 -23.19
C GLU A 715 3.94 -14.48 -24.21
N ILE A 716 3.88 -14.82 -25.50
CA ILE A 716 3.64 -13.84 -26.57
C ILE A 716 2.16 -13.88 -26.91
N VAL A 717 1.52 -12.72 -26.80
CA VAL A 717 0.09 -12.51 -26.98
C VAL A 717 -0.15 -11.78 -28.29
N VAL A 718 -1.10 -12.27 -29.08
CA VAL A 718 -1.59 -11.65 -30.31
C VAL A 718 -3.10 -11.49 -30.18
N ASN A 719 -3.60 -10.26 -30.25
CA ASN A 719 -5.05 -9.95 -30.17
C ASN A 719 -5.75 -10.52 -28.90
N GLY A 720 -5.02 -10.50 -27.77
CA GLY A 720 -5.44 -11.05 -26.49
C GLY A 720 -5.18 -12.55 -26.30
N GLN A 721 -4.88 -13.28 -27.38
CA GLN A 721 -4.69 -14.73 -27.37
C GLN A 721 -3.21 -15.11 -27.29
N VAL A 722 -2.87 -16.10 -26.46
CA VAL A 722 -1.50 -16.65 -26.42
C VAL A 722 -1.20 -17.38 -27.74
N ARG A 723 -0.05 -17.10 -28.35
CA ARG A 723 0.43 -17.74 -29.59
C ARG A 723 1.78 -18.42 -29.45
N TYR A 724 2.57 -18.05 -28.46
CA TYR A 724 3.80 -18.74 -28.07
C TYR A 724 3.97 -18.63 -26.56
N GLN A 725 4.48 -19.69 -25.91
CA GLN A 725 4.78 -19.68 -24.49
C GLN A 725 6.05 -20.49 -24.20
N VAL A 726 6.81 -20.08 -23.18
CA VAL A 726 8.06 -20.73 -22.78
C VAL A 726 8.33 -20.53 -21.29
N GLU A 727 8.84 -21.56 -20.62
CA GLU A 727 9.33 -21.43 -19.25
C GLU A 727 10.75 -20.86 -19.23
N VAL A 728 10.96 -19.82 -18.43
CA VAL A 728 12.27 -19.15 -18.24
C VAL A 728 12.66 -19.25 -16.77
N PRO A 729 13.94 -19.55 -16.43
CA PRO A 729 14.41 -19.55 -15.04
C PRO A 729 14.22 -18.21 -14.33
N ALA A 730 13.84 -18.25 -13.06
CA ALA A 730 13.93 -17.12 -12.14
C ALA A 730 15.24 -17.22 -11.36
N ASP A 731 16.32 -16.80 -12.00
CA ASP A 731 17.70 -16.94 -11.51
C ASP A 731 18.44 -15.60 -11.38
N GLY A 732 17.75 -14.48 -11.64
CA GLY A 732 18.33 -13.13 -11.67
C GLY A 732 19.15 -12.83 -12.93
N GLN A 733 19.17 -13.72 -13.93
CA GLN A 733 19.93 -13.53 -15.17
C GLN A 733 19.03 -13.10 -16.34
N THR A 734 19.65 -12.71 -17.45
CA THR A 734 18.99 -12.30 -18.68
C THR A 734 18.92 -13.46 -19.68
N HIS A 735 17.73 -13.73 -20.21
CA HIS A 735 17.44 -14.84 -21.12
C HIS A 735 16.92 -14.29 -22.47
N GLU A 736 17.51 -14.72 -23.59
CA GLU A 736 17.05 -14.33 -24.93
C GLU A 736 15.94 -15.24 -25.44
N LEU A 737 14.86 -14.66 -25.97
CA LEU A 737 13.72 -15.38 -26.55
C LEU A 737 13.57 -15.03 -28.03
N LYS A 738 13.24 -16.02 -28.86
CA LYS A 738 12.89 -15.86 -30.27
C LYS A 738 11.78 -16.84 -30.64
N CYS A 739 10.76 -16.34 -31.33
CA CYS A 739 9.80 -17.15 -32.08
C CYS A 739 9.44 -16.44 -33.40
N ASP A 740 8.87 -17.17 -34.34
CA ASP A 740 8.31 -16.63 -35.58
C ASP A 740 6.80 -16.99 -35.57
N LEU A 741 5.94 -16.03 -35.89
CA LEU A 741 4.48 -16.13 -35.71
C LEU A 741 3.75 -15.77 -37.00
N ASP A 742 2.71 -16.54 -37.34
CA ASP A 742 1.78 -16.20 -38.43
C ASP A 742 0.83 -15.05 -38.02
N VAL A 743 0.73 -14.04 -38.88
CA VAL A 743 -0.18 -12.90 -38.74
C VAL A 743 -1.15 -12.90 -39.94
N PRO A 744 -2.38 -13.42 -39.77
CA PRO A 744 -3.33 -13.54 -40.86
C PRO A 744 -4.09 -12.25 -41.19
N GLU A 745 -4.13 -11.30 -40.25
CA GLU A 745 -4.91 -10.05 -40.31
C GLU A 745 -4.26 -8.98 -39.41
N SER A 746 -4.61 -7.70 -39.58
CA SER A 746 -4.03 -6.61 -38.79
C SER A 746 -4.21 -6.81 -37.29
N SER A 747 -3.09 -6.91 -36.57
CA SER A 747 -3.01 -7.43 -35.21
C SER A 747 -2.09 -6.58 -34.33
N TRP A 748 -2.28 -6.67 -33.01
CA TRP A 748 -1.31 -6.19 -32.03
C TRP A 748 -0.59 -7.38 -31.37
N ILE A 749 0.71 -7.23 -31.10
CA ILE A 749 1.56 -8.28 -30.52
C ILE A 749 2.31 -7.73 -29.31
N ALA A 750 2.22 -8.41 -28.17
CA ALA A 750 2.87 -8.04 -26.91
C ALA A 750 3.54 -9.24 -26.22
N LEU A 751 4.50 -8.97 -25.35
CA LEU A 751 5.06 -9.96 -24.41
C LEU A 751 4.46 -9.74 -23.03
N ARG A 752 4.11 -10.82 -22.33
CA ARG A 752 3.73 -10.77 -20.91
C ARG A 752 4.30 -11.94 -20.12
N GLN A 753 4.33 -11.77 -18.80
CA GLN A 753 4.37 -12.87 -17.84
C GLN A 753 3.34 -12.55 -16.76
N PHE A 754 2.22 -13.27 -16.77
CA PHE A 754 1.12 -13.04 -15.84
C PHE A 754 1.54 -13.49 -14.42
N PRO A 755 1.31 -12.69 -13.35
CA PRO A 755 0.74 -11.33 -13.30
C PRO A 755 1.79 -10.19 -13.29
N GLN A 756 3.08 -10.50 -13.36
CA GLN A 756 4.17 -9.62 -12.95
C GLN A 756 4.67 -8.61 -14.02
N LEU A 757 4.38 -8.85 -15.31
CA LEU A 757 4.99 -8.11 -16.44
C LEU A 757 4.07 -8.08 -17.66
N HIS A 758 3.93 -6.91 -18.31
CA HIS A 758 3.34 -6.78 -19.65
C HIS A 758 3.99 -5.64 -20.45
N THR A 759 4.33 -5.86 -21.73
CA THR A 759 4.78 -4.78 -22.63
C THR A 759 3.59 -4.04 -23.23
N ASN A 760 3.76 -2.76 -23.60
CA ASN A 760 2.92 -2.19 -24.65
C ASN A 760 3.14 -2.98 -25.97
N PRO A 761 2.14 -3.05 -26.86
CA PRO A 761 2.25 -3.84 -28.08
C PRO A 761 3.11 -3.18 -29.16
N VAL A 762 3.56 -4.00 -30.11
CA VAL A 762 3.89 -3.59 -31.48
C VAL A 762 2.72 -3.98 -32.37
N ASN A 763 2.23 -3.05 -33.20
CA ASN A 763 1.20 -3.36 -34.19
C ASN A 763 1.83 -4.00 -35.43
N VAL A 764 1.08 -4.90 -36.07
CA VAL A 764 1.38 -5.47 -37.38
C VAL A 764 0.18 -5.22 -38.28
N LEU A 765 0.32 -4.29 -39.22
CA LEU A 765 -0.72 -3.92 -40.18
C LEU A 765 -0.56 -4.75 -41.45
N VAL A 766 -1.57 -5.57 -41.75
CA VAL A 766 -1.67 -6.34 -43.00
C VAL A 766 -2.43 -5.49 -44.01
N GLU A 767 -1.87 -5.31 -45.22
CA GLU A 767 -2.49 -4.56 -46.33
C GLU A 767 -2.88 -3.11 -45.99
N GLN A 768 -2.25 -2.52 -44.96
CA GLN A 768 -2.62 -1.22 -44.35
C GLN A 768 -4.05 -1.17 -43.76
N ALA A 769 -4.70 -2.32 -43.55
CA ALA A 769 -5.98 -2.40 -42.87
C ALA A 769 -5.83 -2.03 -41.37
N PRO A 770 -6.82 -1.35 -40.75
CA PRO A 770 -6.80 -1.09 -39.32
C PRO A 770 -6.99 -2.39 -38.51
N ILE A 771 -6.56 -2.39 -37.25
CA ILE A 771 -6.82 -3.52 -36.33
C ILE A 771 -8.33 -3.64 -36.08
N ARG A 772 -8.87 -4.84 -36.35
CA ARG A 772 -10.29 -5.22 -36.20
C ARG A 772 -10.41 -6.65 -35.65
N ALA A 773 -9.65 -6.90 -34.59
CA ALA A 773 -9.22 -8.25 -34.22
C ALA A 773 -10.26 -9.12 -33.50
N SER A 774 -11.38 -8.53 -33.05
CA SER A 774 -12.54 -9.28 -32.58
C SER A 774 -13.79 -8.41 -32.68
N ARG A 775 -14.85 -8.99 -33.23
CA ARG A 775 -16.20 -8.40 -33.23
C ARG A 775 -16.78 -8.45 -31.82
N GLY A 776 -16.58 -9.55 -31.10
CA GLY A 776 -16.90 -9.69 -29.68
C GLY A 776 -16.37 -8.53 -28.82
N SER A 777 -15.10 -8.15 -28.97
CA SER A 777 -14.53 -7.00 -28.26
C SER A 777 -15.23 -5.67 -28.55
N ALA A 778 -15.64 -5.44 -29.79
CA ALA A 778 -16.30 -4.20 -30.17
C ALA A 778 -17.74 -4.12 -29.63
N VAL A 779 -18.48 -5.23 -29.67
CA VAL A 779 -19.81 -5.33 -29.05
C VAL A 779 -19.73 -5.21 -27.52
N TRP A 780 -18.71 -5.78 -26.89
CA TRP A 780 -18.45 -5.65 -25.44
C TRP A 780 -18.23 -4.19 -25.02
N CYS A 781 -17.43 -3.43 -25.77
CA CYS A 781 -17.25 -1.99 -25.52
C CYS A 781 -18.55 -1.19 -25.72
N ALA A 782 -19.35 -1.52 -26.75
CA ALA A 782 -20.63 -0.86 -27.01
C ALA A 782 -21.65 -1.07 -25.87
N GLU A 783 -21.82 -2.32 -25.43
CA GLU A 783 -22.72 -2.66 -24.30
C GLU A 783 -22.19 -2.13 -22.97
N SER A 784 -20.87 -2.06 -22.77
CA SER A 784 -20.28 -1.46 -21.56
C SER A 784 -20.53 0.05 -21.49
N ALA A 785 -20.37 0.79 -22.61
CA ALA A 785 -20.73 2.21 -22.67
C ALA A 785 -22.24 2.44 -22.44
N ARG A 786 -23.10 1.56 -22.99
CA ARG A 786 -24.55 1.59 -22.79
C ARG A 786 -24.95 1.33 -21.32
N ARG A 787 -24.36 0.31 -20.69
CA ARG A 787 -24.58 -0.03 -19.27
C ARG A 787 -24.07 1.07 -18.34
N LEU A 788 -22.93 1.69 -18.67
CA LEU A 788 -22.40 2.84 -17.94
C LEU A 788 -23.40 4.00 -17.94
N TRP A 789 -23.94 4.37 -19.10
CA TRP A 789 -24.96 5.44 -19.20
C TRP A 789 -26.16 5.14 -18.29
N HIS A 790 -26.73 3.94 -18.40
CA HIS A 790 -27.87 3.52 -17.58
C HIS A 790 -27.57 3.64 -16.08
N THR A 791 -26.37 3.20 -15.65
CA THR A 791 -25.95 3.22 -14.25
C THR A 791 -25.62 4.63 -13.73
N ARG A 792 -25.12 5.53 -14.60
CA ARG A 792 -24.41 6.76 -14.18
C ARG A 792 -24.93 8.09 -14.71
N HIS A 793 -25.72 8.17 -15.77
CA HIS A 793 -26.12 9.46 -16.39
C HIS A 793 -26.78 10.45 -15.41
N ARG A 794 -27.40 9.93 -14.35
CA ARG A 794 -28.01 10.70 -13.24
C ARG A 794 -27.01 11.53 -12.41
N PHE A 795 -25.74 11.13 -12.40
CA PHE A 795 -24.66 11.88 -11.73
C PHE A 795 -24.10 13.01 -12.61
N ILE A 796 -24.31 12.94 -13.92
CA ILE A 796 -23.98 14.03 -14.85
C ILE A 796 -25.01 15.15 -14.65
N ALA A 797 -24.53 16.38 -14.44
CA ALA A 797 -25.34 17.57 -14.26
C ALA A 797 -26.27 17.82 -15.46
N GLU A 798 -27.48 18.31 -15.18
CA GLU A 798 -28.51 18.54 -16.19
C GLU A 798 -28.05 19.40 -17.40
N PRO A 799 -27.24 20.47 -17.24
CA PRO A 799 -26.73 21.24 -18.38
C PRO A 799 -25.69 20.49 -19.23
N GLU A 800 -24.97 19.51 -18.65
CA GLU A 800 -23.90 18.76 -19.33
C GLU A 800 -24.43 17.47 -20.00
N ARG A 801 -25.50 16.89 -19.44
CA ARG A 801 -26.07 15.61 -19.87
C ARG A 801 -26.40 15.53 -21.38
N PRO A 802 -26.89 16.57 -22.07
CA PRO A 802 -27.12 16.51 -23.52
C PRO A 802 -25.82 16.32 -24.33
N ALA A 803 -24.72 16.97 -23.93
CA ALA A 803 -23.42 16.83 -24.57
C ALA A 803 -22.79 15.47 -24.27
N ALA A 804 -22.91 15.00 -23.03
CA ALA A 804 -22.48 13.65 -22.66
C ALA A 804 -23.25 12.58 -23.45
N ARG A 805 -24.58 12.68 -23.55
CA ARG A 805 -25.40 11.71 -24.31
C ARG A 805 -24.94 11.60 -25.76
N ALA A 806 -24.72 12.73 -26.43
CA ALA A 806 -24.27 12.76 -27.81
C ALA A 806 -22.89 12.08 -28.00
N ALA A 807 -21.97 12.24 -27.04
CA ALA A 807 -20.69 11.52 -27.05
C ALA A 807 -20.89 10.00 -26.89
N TYR A 808 -21.70 9.56 -25.93
CA TYR A 808 -22.00 8.14 -25.73
C TYR A 808 -22.69 7.51 -26.96
N GLU A 809 -23.70 8.16 -27.55
CA GLU A 809 -24.41 7.66 -28.74
C GLU A 809 -23.49 7.60 -29.97
N SER A 810 -22.60 8.58 -30.14
CA SER A 810 -21.55 8.59 -31.18
C SER A 810 -20.56 7.43 -30.99
N VAL A 811 -20.06 7.23 -29.77
CA VAL A 811 -19.08 6.20 -29.43
C VAL A 811 -19.66 4.79 -29.55
N VAL A 812 -20.89 4.56 -29.07
CA VAL A 812 -21.60 3.28 -29.26
C VAL A 812 -21.75 2.97 -30.76
N SER A 813 -22.16 3.96 -31.56
CA SER A 813 -22.26 3.80 -33.02
C SER A 813 -20.90 3.47 -33.67
N ARG A 814 -19.81 4.07 -33.17
CA ARG A 814 -18.45 3.80 -33.63
C ARG A 814 -17.98 2.38 -33.29
N TYR A 815 -18.31 1.86 -32.10
CA TYR A 815 -18.01 0.47 -31.76
C TYR A 815 -18.82 -0.52 -32.61
N LEU A 816 -20.09 -0.25 -32.91
CA LEU A 816 -20.88 -1.10 -33.82
C LEU A 816 -20.34 -1.10 -35.26
N GLN A 817 -19.85 0.04 -35.76
CA GLN A 817 -19.11 0.10 -37.02
C GLN A 817 -17.87 -0.81 -36.98
N ILE A 818 -17.07 -0.74 -35.91
CA ILE A 818 -15.87 -1.57 -35.73
C ILE A 818 -16.24 -3.07 -35.66
N ALA A 819 -17.37 -3.42 -35.05
CA ALA A 819 -17.89 -4.79 -35.01
C ALA A 819 -18.30 -5.33 -36.39
N ALA A 820 -18.89 -4.47 -37.24
CA ALA A 820 -19.24 -4.81 -38.63
C ALA A 820 -18.03 -4.82 -39.58
N GLU A 821 -17.00 -4.01 -39.32
CA GLU A 821 -15.70 -4.04 -40.01
C GLU A 821 -14.84 -5.26 -39.59
N ALA A 822 -15.12 -5.85 -38.43
CA ALA A 822 -14.39 -7.00 -37.90
C ALA A 822 -14.82 -8.33 -38.54
N ARG A 823 -13.85 -9.24 -38.64
CA ARG A 823 -14.04 -10.61 -39.09
C ARG A 823 -15.17 -11.28 -38.30
N ASP A 824 -15.95 -12.09 -39.00
CA ASP A 824 -17.01 -12.86 -38.37
C ASP A 824 -16.43 -13.94 -37.43
N ASP A 825 -16.69 -13.77 -36.14
CA ASP A 825 -16.37 -14.68 -35.05
C ASP A 825 -17.62 -15.37 -34.47
N GLY A 826 -18.78 -15.21 -35.12
CA GLY A 826 -20.07 -15.71 -34.67
C GLY A 826 -20.81 -14.77 -33.69
N THR A 827 -20.18 -13.68 -33.22
CA THR A 827 -20.86 -12.68 -32.38
C THR A 827 -21.93 -11.94 -33.20
N TYR A 828 -23.10 -11.75 -32.61
CA TYR A 828 -24.15 -10.88 -33.13
C TYR A 828 -23.77 -9.38 -33.05
N VAL A 829 -24.00 -8.62 -34.12
CA VAL A 829 -23.90 -7.16 -34.13
C VAL A 829 -25.31 -6.57 -34.25
N PRO A 830 -25.78 -5.75 -33.30
CA PRO A 830 -27.05 -5.04 -33.46
C PRO A 830 -26.90 -3.85 -34.43
N ASP A 831 -27.87 -3.66 -35.33
CA ASP A 831 -27.91 -2.53 -36.27
C ASP A 831 -27.84 -1.16 -35.57
N THR A 832 -28.48 -1.06 -34.40
CA THR A 832 -28.38 0.08 -33.48
C THR A 832 -28.45 -0.41 -32.04
N LEU A 833 -27.74 0.26 -31.13
CA LEU A 833 -27.79 -0.01 -29.70
C LEU A 833 -28.14 1.29 -28.96
N LYS A 834 -29.37 1.38 -28.46
CA LYS A 834 -29.85 2.59 -27.78
C LYS A 834 -29.40 2.61 -26.32
N LEU A 835 -28.98 3.78 -25.86
CA LEU A 835 -28.80 4.08 -24.44
C LEU A 835 -30.12 3.89 -23.69
N LEU A 836 -30.04 3.43 -22.45
CA LEU A 836 -31.17 3.25 -21.55
C LEU A 836 -31.08 4.30 -20.44
N ASP A 837 -32.11 5.14 -20.31
CA ASP A 837 -32.26 6.11 -19.22
C ASP A 837 -32.94 5.49 -17.99
#